data_AF-A0A9W9GSQ2-F1
#
_entry.id   AF-A0A9W9GSQ2-F1
#
_cell.length_a   1.000
_cell.length_b   1.000
_cell.length_c   1.000
_cell.angle_alpha   90.00
_cell.angle_beta   90.00
_cell.angle_gamma   90.00
#
_symmetry.space_group_name_H-M   'P 1'
#
loop_
_entity.id
_entity.type
_entity.pdbx_description
1 polymer ?
#
loop_
_entity_poly.entity_id
_entity_poly.type
_entity_poly.pdbx_seq_one_letter_code
_entity_poly.pdbx_strand_id
1 'polypeptide(L)'
;MIRRNSDIEIQLPDAGPTPLSPDSVSEVDVEMLSEEPAPPLSLPSHIAARFYRKSSKVRRSSSASSRRSSVSSLQSHHSSASSNGPASADSTAQHLRRMSILESRKARLADRALYAEKVRLRASLAKAATRNLQIEERALAAQQARERLLADITAKCEDQVKRAKKKAEDHRDKIATEEARMRLEMAEKFAEAEKRRTLYQQTHRRQRTSSLPVTEEKKMSREVTKSLTQDAAARKIQRVWRTHHAKMVMGQFRLLNLTVDRVRDMSFEEVGALLSNGALLDTMTRVLRLCDPQDMEGGSMGERGAVRTFLSSYLIVTHPKEVLSSNGDQEQDLIAKARELLLAFDQVTALLSSGCCSPSVITADLQTLCESHNVFFSAFHAWKTHDSTVLIEIMVAQFVELELIWQTVKNDTAGGAAEDYRQGIRQNQILLLARLKRLAGPDRHMEMIRDSLKKAKREKKRAASKQAIPRSVEAAPPTADVLTESVATPLSESFNNIDAAVFQELDKQRTSPHDRFTKILTPLPENRELVHELLLNKEFRIEEAPYTEPRRQIMKQMCETMKIEVAAGHGTNWTVAMATVIQDRLLRSLQRGNSLYVIISEALDPKLVQSQCEAGTFSYENFFVFMNNILPRLCAPYRDSVVKAYIEDTSGDAIDRLARLMSVIDLLSLDQTNFMIQLAAPQLIEEAPGYEKRAFDRGVADGTISLSKTRRFWRIHRKMIVDEMKKRDPEGIQGEPHPPSARVYAQGLADTVLSNALVSEDLVPETLSLDRRRLERLHARAFQIVATASILLTAKNLLKRDARSQWKAEADRILSLDFNEITAERVQSILESTHPMPPAASAQLAATVRRVLGPVATACIAAAPQLAVVTSEAPTESPGNTNSAPSFSDPVAKLILSRLRSHVLSRLSAASASERVRATTTASQNLAGAGMPEFVNEVGKLVEELEKIREVDWLCHGTVYEGLYEEGVAQ
;
A
#
# COMPACT_ATOMS: atom_id res chain seq x y z
N MET A 1 -51.77 42.14 -17.66
CA MET A 1 -51.87 42.76 -16.31
C MET A 1 -50.80 42.10 -15.44
N ILE A 2 -49.84 42.75 -14.76
CA ILE A 2 -49.37 44.15 -14.68
C ILE A 2 -47.82 44.09 -14.55
N ARG A 3 -47.11 44.92 -15.36
CA ARG A 3 -45.84 45.67 -15.19
C ARG A 3 -44.97 45.42 -13.91
N ARG A 4 -43.63 45.59 -13.89
CA ARG A 4 -42.80 46.65 -14.54
C ARG A 4 -41.27 46.38 -14.46
N ASN A 5 -40.51 47.11 -15.30
CA ASN A 5 -39.05 47.31 -15.44
C ASN A 5 -38.30 47.62 -14.11
N SER A 6 -36.96 47.60 -13.97
CA SER A 6 -35.98 48.47 -14.70
C SER A 6 -34.49 48.19 -14.39
N ASP A 7 -33.62 48.59 -15.31
CA ASP A 7 -32.15 48.64 -15.21
C ASP A 7 -31.63 49.82 -14.36
N ILE A 8 -30.41 49.71 -13.79
CA ILE A 8 -29.58 50.84 -13.32
C ILE A 8 -28.10 50.55 -13.59
N GLU A 9 -27.45 51.40 -14.39
CA GLU A 9 -25.99 51.51 -14.54
C GLU A 9 -25.40 52.49 -13.52
N ILE A 10 -24.22 52.22 -12.97
CA ILE A 10 -23.38 53.24 -12.30
C ILE A 10 -21.89 53.05 -12.65
N GLN A 11 -21.47 53.79 -13.67
CA GLN A 11 -20.27 54.65 -13.79
C GLN A 11 -18.99 54.39 -12.97
N LEU A 12 -17.88 54.33 -13.72
CA LEU A 12 -16.49 54.57 -13.29
C LEU A 12 -16.18 56.09 -13.21
N PRO A 13 -15.19 56.51 -12.39
CA PRO A 13 -14.47 57.77 -12.56
C PRO A 13 -13.02 57.59 -13.05
N ASP A 14 -12.39 58.71 -13.40
CA ASP A 14 -11.29 58.87 -14.37
C ASP A 14 -9.90 59.12 -13.72
N ALA A 15 -8.85 59.19 -14.55
CA ALA A 15 -7.44 59.27 -14.16
C ALA A 15 -6.94 60.70 -13.81
N GLY A 16 -5.89 60.77 -12.96
CA GLY A 16 -5.15 62.00 -12.63
C GLY A 16 -3.84 61.73 -11.86
N PRO A 17 -2.81 62.61 -11.88
CA PRO A 17 -1.41 62.14 -11.97
C PRO A 17 -0.48 62.40 -10.75
N THR A 18 0.63 61.63 -10.70
CA THR A 18 2.02 61.82 -10.13
C THR A 18 2.34 63.03 -9.21
N PRO A 19 3.33 62.96 -8.25
CA PRO A 19 4.63 62.26 -8.38
C PRO A 19 5.39 61.75 -7.10
N LEU A 20 6.57 61.14 -7.31
CA LEU A 20 7.80 61.07 -6.48
C LEU A 20 7.91 60.20 -5.18
N SER A 21 9.03 59.47 -5.13
CA SER A 21 9.70 58.67 -4.08
C SER A 21 10.56 59.55 -3.10
N PRO A 22 11.24 59.07 -2.01
CA PRO A 22 11.79 57.70 -1.78
C PRO A 22 11.82 57.14 -0.32
N ASP A 23 12.45 55.95 -0.20
CA ASP A 23 13.04 55.29 1.00
C ASP A 23 12.09 54.82 2.15
N SER A 24 12.24 53.66 2.81
CA SER A 24 13.20 52.52 2.70
C SER A 24 12.75 51.31 3.57
N VAL A 25 13.00 50.05 3.13
CA VAL A 25 13.31 48.82 3.97
C VAL A 25 12.26 48.38 5.02
N SER A 26 11.83 47.11 5.22
CA SER A 26 12.08 45.77 4.64
C SER A 26 11.07 44.75 5.22
N GLU A 27 10.61 43.75 4.45
CA GLU A 27 10.16 42.41 4.87
C GLU A 27 9.81 41.61 3.59
N VAL A 28 10.59 40.60 3.19
CA VAL A 28 10.51 39.18 3.59
C VAL A 28 9.17 38.54 3.19
N ASP A 29 9.11 38.08 1.94
CA ASP A 29 8.00 37.31 1.39
C ASP A 29 8.37 35.81 1.35
N VAL A 30 7.38 34.94 1.54
CA VAL A 30 7.60 33.53 1.93
C VAL A 30 7.82 32.62 0.71
N GLU A 31 8.95 31.91 0.68
CA GLU A 31 9.24 30.90 -0.35
C GLU A 31 8.30 29.68 -0.22
N MET A 32 7.45 29.50 -1.23
CA MET A 32 6.66 28.28 -1.43
C MET A 32 7.55 27.15 -1.97
N LEU A 33 8.15 26.37 -1.06
CA LEU A 33 8.83 25.14 -1.42
C LEU A 33 7.84 24.13 -2.02
N SER A 34 8.13 23.68 -3.24
CA SER A 34 7.53 22.50 -3.87
C SER A 34 8.65 21.51 -4.14
N GLU A 35 8.63 20.34 -3.50
CA GLU A 35 9.67 19.32 -3.67
C GLU A 35 9.62 18.66 -5.05
N GLU A 36 10.80 18.35 -5.58
CA GLU A 36 11.00 17.57 -6.82
C GLU A 36 10.70 16.08 -6.59
N PRO A 37 10.59 15.31 -7.68
CA PRO A 37 11.35 14.07 -7.75
C PRO A 37 12.35 14.06 -8.92
N ALA A 38 13.57 13.60 -8.61
CA ALA A 38 14.66 13.40 -9.57
C ALA A 38 14.77 11.89 -9.98
N PRO A 39 15.82 11.43 -10.69
CA PRO A 39 15.83 11.36 -12.16
C PRO A 39 16.12 9.94 -12.70
N PRO A 40 16.17 9.74 -14.04
CA PRO A 40 17.00 8.68 -14.61
C PRO A 40 18.28 9.21 -15.27
N LEU A 41 19.37 8.47 -15.08
CA LEU A 41 20.75 8.84 -15.42
C LEU A 41 20.98 9.01 -16.93
N SER A 42 21.65 10.09 -17.33
CA SER A 42 22.15 10.28 -18.70
C SER A 42 23.68 10.10 -18.77
N LEU A 43 24.15 9.44 -19.83
CA LEU A 43 25.56 9.02 -19.97
C LEU A 43 26.53 10.20 -20.18
N PRO A 44 27.77 10.13 -19.66
CA PRO A 44 28.78 11.18 -19.84
C PRO A 44 29.10 11.54 -21.30
N SER A 45 29.25 12.85 -21.54
CA SER A 45 29.34 13.49 -22.87
C SER A 45 30.48 13.01 -23.79
N HIS A 46 31.53 12.39 -23.24
CA HIS A 46 32.63 11.78 -24.01
C HIS A 46 32.14 10.67 -24.98
N ILE A 47 31.06 9.96 -24.65
CA ILE A 47 30.55 8.84 -25.46
C ILE A 47 29.76 9.34 -26.68
N ALA A 48 29.00 10.42 -26.54
CA ALA A 48 28.18 11.01 -27.61
C ALA A 48 29.03 11.49 -28.81
N ALA A 49 30.26 11.93 -28.57
CA ALA A 49 31.16 12.48 -29.59
C ALA A 49 31.66 11.46 -30.64
N ARG A 50 31.45 10.15 -30.44
CA ARG A 50 31.98 9.11 -31.36
C ARG A 50 31.00 8.63 -32.44
N PHE A 51 29.71 8.94 -32.35
CA PHE A 51 28.68 8.39 -33.25
C PHE A 51 28.37 9.22 -34.50
N TYR A 52 28.91 10.44 -34.62
CA TYR A 52 28.75 11.27 -35.82
C TYR A 52 30.03 11.34 -36.65
N ARG A 53 30.14 10.49 -37.67
CA ARG A 53 31.07 10.67 -38.81
C ARG A 53 30.30 10.67 -40.13
N LYS A 54 30.17 11.83 -40.77
CA LYS A 54 29.82 11.94 -42.20
C LYS A 54 31.03 11.62 -43.08
N SER A 55 30.79 11.05 -44.26
CA SER A 55 31.81 10.53 -45.17
C SER A 55 32.03 11.41 -46.41
N SER A 56 33.29 11.51 -46.86
CA SER A 56 33.73 11.80 -48.25
C SER A 56 33.29 13.15 -48.88
N LYS A 57 34.18 14.05 -49.37
CA LYS A 57 34.91 14.08 -50.67
C LYS A 57 35.55 15.50 -50.81
N VAL A 58 36.52 15.88 -51.67
CA VAL A 58 37.53 15.25 -52.57
C VAL A 58 38.53 16.35 -53.06
N ARG A 59 39.83 16.03 -53.26
CA ARG A 59 40.88 16.79 -54.03
C ARG A 59 41.35 18.18 -53.49
N ARG A 60 42.66 18.34 -53.19
CA ARG A 60 43.80 18.90 -54.01
C ARG A 60 44.07 20.38 -53.66
N SER A 61 45.28 20.94 -53.71
CA SER A 61 46.68 20.44 -53.81
C SER A 61 47.66 21.61 -53.58
N SER A 62 48.96 21.34 -53.36
CA SER A 62 50.11 22.30 -53.46
C SER A 62 50.15 23.50 -52.48
N SER A 63 51.29 24.04 -52.03
CA SER A 63 52.70 23.64 -52.19
C SER A 63 53.62 24.22 -51.10
N ALA A 64 54.78 23.56 -50.98
CA ALA A 64 56.01 23.87 -50.23
C ALA A 64 56.38 25.33 -49.85
N SER A 65 56.96 25.50 -48.65
CA SER A 65 58.31 26.05 -48.43
C SER A 65 58.71 25.79 -46.95
N SER A 66 59.70 24.95 -46.65
CA SER A 66 61.11 25.32 -46.42
C SER A 66 61.29 26.39 -45.31
N ARG A 67 62.04 26.17 -44.23
CA ARG A 67 63.37 25.54 -44.13
C ARG A 67 63.64 24.84 -42.77
N ARG A 68 64.61 23.90 -42.83
CA ARG A 68 65.70 23.59 -41.87
C ARG A 68 65.81 24.45 -40.59
N SER A 69 66.29 23.95 -39.45
CA SER A 69 67.20 22.80 -39.23
C SER A 69 67.04 22.14 -37.84
N SER A 70 67.50 20.90 -37.76
CA SER A 70 67.49 20.04 -36.57
C SER A 70 68.75 20.18 -35.70
N VAL A 71 68.73 19.45 -34.57
CA VAL A 71 69.83 18.80 -33.80
C VAL A 71 70.83 19.63 -32.96
N SER A 72 70.95 19.17 -31.69
CA SER A 72 72.19 19.03 -30.89
C SER A 72 72.92 20.29 -30.40
N SER A 73 73.68 20.29 -29.30
CA SER A 73 73.91 19.28 -28.24
C SER A 73 74.44 19.98 -26.99
N LEU A 74 74.11 19.49 -25.79
CA LEU A 74 74.67 19.95 -24.52
C LEU A 74 75.91 19.12 -24.15
N GLN A 75 77.12 19.64 -24.40
CA GLN A 75 78.34 19.17 -23.72
C GLN A 75 79.50 20.16 -23.90
N SER A 76 79.97 20.81 -22.82
CA SER A 76 81.38 21.18 -22.62
C SER A 76 81.60 21.75 -21.21
N HIS A 77 82.79 21.50 -20.68
CA HIS A 77 83.15 21.73 -19.28
C HIS A 77 83.82 23.11 -19.02
N HIS A 78 84.16 23.29 -17.75
CA HIS A 78 85.07 24.25 -17.06
C HIS A 78 86.30 24.70 -17.90
N SER A 79 87.06 25.78 -17.63
CA SER A 79 87.37 26.47 -16.34
C SER A 79 88.11 27.83 -16.51
N SER A 80 88.10 28.66 -15.45
CA SER A 80 89.18 29.58 -14.97
C SER A 80 89.94 30.56 -15.91
N ALA A 81 89.93 31.87 -15.59
CA ALA A 81 91.10 32.67 -15.14
C ALA A 81 91.00 34.21 -15.39
N SER A 82 91.50 34.97 -14.41
CA SER A 82 91.66 36.42 -14.21
C SER A 82 91.97 37.38 -15.38
N SER A 83 91.48 38.64 -15.26
CA SER A 83 92.35 39.84 -15.12
C SER A 83 91.55 41.11 -14.73
N ASN A 84 92.20 42.04 -14.02
CA ASN A 84 91.63 43.33 -13.58
C ASN A 84 91.85 44.46 -14.61
N GLY A 85 90.87 45.36 -14.78
CA GLY A 85 91.01 46.60 -15.55
C GLY A 85 89.70 47.41 -15.58
N PRO A 86 89.69 48.74 -15.39
CA PRO A 86 88.46 49.48 -15.06
C PRO A 86 87.67 49.97 -16.29
N ALA A 87 86.37 49.67 -16.33
CA ALA A 87 85.41 50.26 -17.27
C ALA A 87 83.98 50.35 -16.66
N SER A 88 83.74 51.35 -15.81
CA SER A 88 82.40 51.58 -15.22
C SER A 88 81.33 51.94 -16.26
N ALA A 89 81.73 52.53 -17.38
CA ALA A 89 80.87 52.86 -18.51
C ALA A 89 80.41 51.61 -19.31
N ASP A 90 81.27 50.60 -19.47
CA ASP A 90 80.89 49.40 -20.23
C ASP A 90 79.99 48.45 -19.42
N SER A 91 80.23 48.35 -18.10
CA SER A 91 79.34 47.60 -17.21
C SER A 91 77.92 48.18 -17.18
N THR A 92 77.79 49.51 -17.13
CA THR A 92 76.49 50.20 -17.18
C THR A 92 75.84 50.06 -18.56
N ALA A 93 76.58 50.21 -19.66
CA ALA A 93 76.06 49.98 -21.02
C ALA A 93 75.62 48.52 -21.24
N GLN A 94 76.36 47.54 -20.73
CA GLN A 94 76.00 46.12 -20.80
C GLN A 94 74.77 45.80 -19.94
N HIS A 95 74.64 46.43 -18.76
CA HIS A 95 73.45 46.30 -17.92
C HIS A 95 72.21 46.89 -18.60
N LEU A 96 72.31 48.07 -19.22
CA LEU A 96 71.21 48.69 -19.97
C LEU A 96 70.78 47.83 -21.17
N ARG A 97 71.72 47.26 -21.93
CA ARG A 97 71.41 46.30 -23.00
C ARG A 97 70.71 45.05 -22.48
N ARG A 98 71.18 44.49 -21.35
CA ARG A 98 70.54 43.35 -20.68
C ARG A 98 69.12 43.69 -20.19
N MET A 99 68.92 44.87 -19.62
CA MET A 99 67.61 45.36 -19.20
C MET A 99 66.66 45.51 -20.39
N SER A 100 67.08 46.15 -21.48
CA SER A 100 66.28 46.28 -22.72
C SER A 100 65.88 44.91 -23.31
N ILE A 101 66.80 43.93 -23.31
CA ILE A 101 66.48 42.55 -23.75
C ILE A 101 65.44 41.90 -22.83
N LEU A 102 65.60 42.03 -21.50
CA LEU A 102 64.65 41.50 -20.51
C LEU A 102 63.29 42.18 -20.60
N GLU A 103 63.25 43.49 -20.79
CA GLU A 103 62.04 44.29 -20.97
C GLU A 103 61.30 43.91 -22.25
N SER A 104 62.01 43.79 -23.38
CA SER A 104 61.43 43.29 -24.63
C SER A 104 60.87 41.86 -24.48
N ARG A 105 61.50 41.02 -23.66
CA ARG A 105 61.02 39.67 -23.33
C ARG A 105 59.80 39.71 -22.42
N LYS A 106 59.76 40.63 -21.44
CA LYS A 106 58.61 40.88 -20.56
C LYS A 106 57.40 41.36 -21.35
N ALA A 107 57.58 42.30 -22.29
CA ALA A 107 56.54 42.76 -23.20
C ALA A 107 55.97 41.60 -24.05
N ARG A 108 56.82 40.82 -24.73
CA ARG A 108 56.38 39.65 -25.51
C ARG A 108 55.68 38.56 -24.68
N LEU A 109 55.96 38.46 -23.38
CA LEU A 109 55.26 37.56 -22.46
C LEU A 109 53.93 38.15 -21.99
N ALA A 110 53.85 39.46 -21.77
CA ALA A 110 52.59 40.17 -21.50
C ALA A 110 51.61 40.06 -22.68
N ASP A 111 52.07 40.25 -23.92
CA ASP A 111 51.26 40.09 -25.13
C ASP A 111 50.67 38.66 -25.23
N ARG A 112 51.47 37.65 -24.89
CA ARG A 112 51.03 36.25 -24.85
C ARG A 112 49.99 36.00 -23.75
N ALA A 113 50.13 36.64 -22.59
CA ALA A 113 49.15 36.56 -21.51
C ALA A 113 47.83 37.26 -21.90
N LEU A 114 47.89 38.44 -22.51
CA LEU A 114 46.71 39.16 -23.03
C LEU A 114 46.01 38.35 -24.14
N TYR A 115 46.76 37.68 -25.00
CA TYR A 115 46.18 36.79 -26.01
C TYR A 115 45.50 35.57 -25.37
N ALA A 116 46.10 34.97 -24.34
CA ALA A 116 45.49 33.86 -23.59
C ALA A 116 44.17 34.27 -22.91
N GLU A 117 44.12 35.45 -22.27
CA GLU A 117 42.89 36.01 -21.70
C GLU A 117 41.83 36.28 -22.78
N LYS A 118 42.22 36.84 -23.94
CA LYS A 118 41.29 37.07 -25.06
C LYS A 118 40.71 35.77 -25.63
N VAL A 119 41.50 34.69 -25.65
CA VAL A 119 41.01 33.34 -26.03
C VAL A 119 40.10 32.76 -24.94
N ARG A 120 40.45 32.92 -23.65
CA ARG A 120 39.62 32.49 -22.51
C ARG A 120 38.24 33.16 -22.53
N LEU A 121 38.19 34.48 -22.75
CA LEU A 121 36.95 35.25 -22.86
C LEU A 121 36.10 34.86 -24.08
N ARG A 122 36.72 34.59 -25.24
CA ARG A 122 35.97 34.05 -26.40
C ARG A 122 35.42 32.66 -26.13
N ALA A 123 36.18 31.79 -25.46
CA ALA A 123 35.74 30.45 -25.10
C ALA A 123 34.59 30.47 -24.07
N SER A 124 34.63 31.37 -23.08
CA SER A 124 33.52 31.53 -22.12
C SER A 124 32.26 32.07 -22.79
N LEU A 125 32.37 33.10 -23.65
CA LEU A 125 31.24 33.65 -24.40
C LEU A 125 30.62 32.63 -25.36
N ALA A 126 31.43 31.86 -26.09
CA ALA A 126 30.94 30.79 -26.96
C ALA A 126 30.20 29.70 -26.17
N LYS A 127 30.76 29.28 -25.02
CA LYS A 127 30.13 28.30 -24.13
C LYS A 127 28.82 28.82 -23.52
N ALA A 128 28.76 30.10 -23.14
CA ALA A 128 27.55 30.75 -22.65
C ALA A 128 26.46 30.79 -23.74
N ALA A 129 26.79 31.23 -24.95
CA ALA A 129 25.86 31.27 -26.08
C ALA A 129 25.26 29.88 -26.38
N THR A 130 26.08 28.82 -26.42
CA THR A 130 25.57 27.45 -26.62
C THR A 130 24.68 26.95 -25.49
N ARG A 131 24.87 27.47 -24.25
CA ARG A 131 24.06 27.08 -23.10
C ARG A 131 22.68 27.73 -23.13
N ASN A 132 22.63 29.02 -23.48
CA ASN A 132 21.36 29.75 -23.59
C ASN A 132 20.47 29.16 -24.69
N LEU A 133 21.02 28.89 -25.88
CA LEU A 133 20.29 28.22 -26.97
C LEU A 133 19.72 26.85 -26.54
N GLN A 134 20.48 26.05 -25.79
CA GLN A 134 19.98 24.76 -25.27
C GLN A 134 18.90 24.91 -24.19
N ILE A 135 18.90 26.00 -23.42
CA ILE A 135 17.86 26.29 -22.43
C ILE A 135 16.59 26.77 -23.16
N GLU A 136 16.72 27.65 -24.16
CA GLU A 136 15.63 28.14 -25.00
C GLU A 136 14.97 27.00 -25.79
N GLU A 137 15.74 26.13 -26.45
CA GLU A 137 15.23 24.93 -27.14
C GLU A 137 14.47 23.99 -26.18
N ARG A 138 14.97 23.79 -24.96
CA ARG A 138 14.30 22.97 -23.93
C ARG A 138 13.02 23.63 -23.41
N ALA A 139 13.03 24.96 -23.20
CA ALA A 139 11.86 25.70 -22.77
C ALA A 139 10.73 25.64 -23.81
N LEU A 140 11.07 25.82 -25.10
CA LEU A 140 10.11 25.69 -26.20
C LEU A 140 9.60 24.25 -26.34
N ALA A 141 10.45 23.24 -26.19
CA ALA A 141 10.03 21.84 -26.20
C ALA A 141 9.09 21.50 -25.02
N ALA A 142 9.37 22.03 -23.82
CA ALA A 142 8.52 21.87 -22.65
C ALA A 142 7.17 22.60 -22.81
N GLN A 143 7.16 23.79 -23.40
CA GLN A 143 5.92 24.50 -23.74
C GLN A 143 5.07 23.70 -24.74
N GLN A 144 5.66 23.21 -25.83
CA GLN A 144 4.94 22.37 -26.81
C GLN A 144 4.41 21.07 -26.20
N ALA A 145 5.13 20.46 -25.26
CA ALA A 145 4.65 19.29 -24.53
C ALA A 145 3.45 19.63 -23.62
N ARG A 146 3.51 20.76 -22.90
CA ARG A 146 2.39 21.26 -22.08
C ARG A 146 1.16 21.57 -22.92
N GLU A 147 1.32 22.23 -24.06
CA GLU A 147 0.23 22.55 -24.98
C GLU A 147 -0.44 21.29 -25.55
N ARG A 148 0.34 20.25 -25.90
CA ARG A 148 -0.21 18.94 -26.30
C ARG A 148 -1.00 18.26 -25.19
N LEU A 149 -0.48 18.23 -23.96
CA LEU A 149 -1.19 17.63 -22.83
C LEU A 149 -2.50 18.37 -22.51
N LEU A 150 -2.49 19.71 -22.61
CA LEU A 150 -3.72 20.51 -22.49
C LEU A 150 -4.70 20.20 -23.62
N ALA A 151 -4.23 20.08 -24.87
CA ALA A 151 -5.07 19.68 -25.99
C ALA A 151 -5.71 18.29 -25.78
N ASP A 152 -4.94 17.28 -25.36
CA ASP A 152 -5.43 15.94 -25.04
C ASP A 152 -6.47 15.95 -23.91
N ILE A 153 -6.27 16.78 -22.88
CA ILE A 153 -7.26 16.98 -21.81
C ILE A 153 -8.53 17.61 -22.38
N THR A 154 -8.43 18.67 -23.20
CA THR A 154 -9.62 19.30 -23.81
C THR A 154 -10.38 18.33 -24.72
N ALA A 155 -9.69 17.50 -25.50
CA ALA A 155 -10.32 16.48 -26.35
C ALA A 155 -11.05 15.41 -25.51
N LYS A 156 -10.44 14.93 -24.41
CA LYS A 156 -11.09 14.00 -23.48
C LYS A 156 -12.32 14.62 -22.80
N CYS A 157 -12.25 15.89 -22.42
CA CYS A 157 -13.41 16.63 -21.89
C CYS A 157 -14.50 16.82 -22.95
N GLU A 158 -14.14 17.15 -24.19
CA GLU A 158 -15.09 17.28 -25.30
C GLU A 158 -15.82 15.95 -25.57
N ASP A 159 -15.11 14.83 -25.57
CA ASP A 159 -15.70 13.50 -25.75
C ASP A 159 -16.58 13.07 -24.59
N GLN A 160 -16.23 13.43 -23.34
CA GLN A 160 -17.13 13.24 -22.20
C GLN A 160 -18.41 14.08 -22.35
N VAL A 161 -18.31 15.33 -22.79
CA VAL A 161 -19.47 16.20 -23.06
C VAL A 161 -20.31 15.67 -24.23
N LYS A 162 -19.70 15.14 -25.30
CA LYS A 162 -20.42 14.47 -26.40
C LYS A 162 -21.18 13.25 -25.90
N ARG A 163 -20.56 12.40 -25.07
CA ARG A 163 -21.22 11.23 -24.44
C ARG A 163 -22.37 11.64 -23.52
N ALA A 164 -22.20 12.72 -22.75
CA ALA A 164 -23.25 13.25 -21.89
C ALA A 164 -24.42 13.83 -22.71
N LYS A 165 -24.14 14.59 -23.78
CA LYS A 165 -25.15 15.10 -24.72
C LYS A 165 -25.91 13.96 -25.40
N LYS A 166 -25.21 12.94 -25.90
CA LYS A 166 -25.85 11.76 -26.49
C LYS A 166 -26.76 11.04 -25.50
N LYS A 167 -26.32 10.81 -24.25
CA LYS A 167 -27.19 10.23 -23.21
C LYS A 167 -28.44 11.08 -22.91
N ALA A 168 -28.33 12.41 -22.96
CA ALA A 168 -29.45 13.33 -22.77
C ALA A 168 -30.43 13.33 -23.97
N GLU A 169 -29.91 13.14 -25.19
CA GLU A 169 -30.68 12.93 -26.42
C GLU A 169 -31.40 11.57 -26.39
N ASP A 170 -30.68 10.47 -26.14
CA ASP A 170 -31.23 9.12 -25.96
C ASP A 170 -32.34 9.09 -24.89
N HIS A 171 -32.22 9.90 -23.83
CA HIS A 171 -33.24 10.00 -22.77
C HIS A 171 -34.48 10.80 -23.21
N ARG A 172 -34.31 11.89 -23.97
CA ARG A 172 -35.42 12.65 -24.58
C ARG A 172 -36.17 11.80 -25.58
N ASP A 173 -35.46 11.05 -26.41
CA ASP A 173 -36.06 10.15 -27.40
C ASP A 173 -36.85 9.03 -26.72
N LYS A 174 -36.33 8.44 -25.64
CA LYS A 174 -37.09 7.48 -24.81
C LYS A 174 -38.39 8.08 -24.29
N ILE A 175 -38.35 9.25 -23.65
CA ILE A 175 -39.55 9.96 -23.17
C ILE A 175 -40.53 10.22 -24.33
N ALA A 176 -40.05 10.67 -25.49
CA ALA A 176 -40.87 10.90 -26.67
C ALA A 176 -41.52 9.60 -27.21
N THR A 177 -40.81 8.46 -27.19
CA THR A 177 -41.39 7.16 -27.59
C THR A 177 -42.42 6.64 -26.59
N GLU A 178 -42.22 6.84 -25.29
CA GLU A 178 -43.19 6.49 -24.25
C GLU A 178 -44.44 7.37 -24.36
N GLU A 179 -44.28 8.67 -24.55
CA GLU A 179 -45.36 9.61 -24.82
C GLU A 179 -46.15 9.27 -26.10
N ALA A 180 -45.47 8.87 -27.17
CA ALA A 180 -46.10 8.44 -28.42
C ALA A 180 -46.90 7.14 -28.22
N ARG A 181 -46.33 6.17 -27.52
CA ARG A 181 -47.01 4.92 -27.13
C ARG A 181 -48.26 5.20 -26.29
N MET A 182 -48.16 6.04 -25.26
CA MET A 182 -49.31 6.41 -24.43
C MET A 182 -50.41 7.12 -25.23
N ARG A 183 -50.06 7.98 -26.19
CA ARG A 183 -51.04 8.58 -27.11
C ARG A 183 -51.73 7.54 -28.00
N LEU A 184 -51.00 6.54 -28.51
CA LEU A 184 -51.58 5.44 -29.30
C LEU A 184 -52.51 4.55 -28.45
N GLU A 185 -52.09 4.15 -27.24
CA GLU A 185 -52.93 3.36 -26.33
C GLU A 185 -54.21 4.11 -25.92
N MET A 186 -54.16 5.43 -25.77
CA MET A 186 -55.34 6.26 -25.54
C MET A 186 -56.24 6.32 -26.79
N ALA A 187 -55.67 6.54 -27.97
CA ALA A 187 -56.42 6.56 -29.22
C ALA A 187 -57.11 5.22 -29.53
N GLU A 188 -56.46 4.10 -29.24
CA GLU A 188 -57.03 2.76 -29.36
C GLU A 188 -58.20 2.56 -28.39
N LYS A 189 -58.05 2.96 -27.11
CA LYS A 189 -59.14 2.93 -26.12
C LYS A 189 -60.33 3.80 -26.55
N PHE A 190 -60.10 4.97 -27.14
CA PHE A 190 -61.18 5.80 -27.69
C PHE A 190 -61.87 5.14 -28.89
N ALA A 191 -61.11 4.58 -29.84
CA ALA A 191 -61.66 3.87 -30.99
C ALA A 191 -62.44 2.60 -30.58
N GLU A 192 -61.99 1.89 -29.54
CA GLU A 192 -62.70 0.72 -29.01
C GLU A 192 -63.97 1.12 -28.23
N ALA A 193 -63.94 2.23 -27.49
CA ALA A 193 -65.13 2.81 -26.86
C ALA A 193 -66.16 3.29 -27.91
N GLU A 194 -65.70 3.86 -29.02
CA GLU A 194 -66.56 4.25 -30.14
C GLU A 194 -67.16 3.03 -30.85
N LYS A 195 -66.38 1.97 -31.10
CA LYS A 195 -66.90 0.67 -31.58
C LYS A 195 -67.98 0.12 -30.65
N ARG A 196 -67.79 0.15 -29.32
CA ARG A 196 -68.82 -0.25 -28.35
C ARG A 196 -70.05 0.65 -28.44
N ARG A 197 -69.89 1.97 -28.55
CA ARG A 197 -71.00 2.93 -28.70
C ARG A 197 -71.81 2.67 -29.98
N THR A 198 -71.17 2.39 -31.11
CA THR A 198 -71.86 2.04 -32.36
C THR A 198 -72.57 0.69 -32.29
N LEU A 199 -71.99 -0.32 -31.62
CA LEU A 199 -72.65 -1.61 -31.37
C LEU A 199 -73.91 -1.46 -30.48
N TYR A 200 -73.86 -0.58 -29.48
CA TYR A 200 -75.04 -0.23 -28.67
C TYR A 200 -76.10 0.58 -29.45
N GLN A 201 -75.73 1.32 -30.48
CA GLN A 201 -76.69 2.01 -31.37
C GLN A 201 -77.32 1.07 -32.39
N GLN A 202 -76.59 0.06 -32.89
CA GLN A 202 -77.11 -0.91 -33.85
C GLN A 202 -78.03 -1.98 -33.22
N THR A 203 -77.94 -2.20 -31.91
CA THR A 203 -78.79 -3.16 -31.18
C THR A 203 -80.15 -2.57 -30.78
N HIS A 204 -81.06 -2.47 -31.76
CA HIS A 204 -82.46 -2.11 -31.48
C HIS A 204 -83.12 -3.07 -30.49
N ARG A 205 -83.87 -2.51 -29.53
CA ARG A 205 -84.70 -3.20 -28.52
C ARG A 205 -85.41 -4.45 -29.06
N ARG A 206 -85.18 -5.61 -28.44
CA ARG A 206 -86.07 -6.78 -28.58
C ARG A 206 -87.16 -6.78 -27.49
N GLN A 207 -88.38 -7.12 -27.90
CA GLN A 207 -89.57 -7.19 -27.05
C GLN A 207 -89.69 -8.55 -26.33
N ARG A 208 -90.61 -8.61 -25.35
CA ARG A 208 -90.99 -9.82 -24.58
C ARG A 208 -91.84 -10.80 -25.42
N THR A 209 -91.49 -12.09 -25.37
CA THR A 209 -92.37 -13.30 -25.38
C THR A 209 -91.48 -14.45 -24.85
N SER A 210 -91.72 -15.15 -23.74
CA SER A 210 -92.85 -15.99 -23.28
C SER A 210 -92.86 -17.44 -23.82
N SER A 211 -93.22 -18.37 -22.93
CA SER A 211 -93.48 -19.83 -23.07
C SER A 211 -92.31 -20.84 -23.23
N LEU A 212 -92.39 -21.85 -22.35
CA LEU A 212 -91.64 -23.10 -22.16
C LEU A 212 -92.19 -24.23 -23.08
N PRO A 213 -91.89 -25.53 -22.86
CA PRO A 213 -90.61 -26.28 -22.78
C PRO A 213 -90.60 -27.48 -23.78
N VAL A 214 -89.61 -28.40 -23.70
CA VAL A 214 -89.79 -29.89 -23.68
C VAL A 214 -88.42 -30.60 -23.66
N THR A 215 -88.42 -31.83 -23.16
CA THR A 215 -87.33 -32.75 -22.76
C THR A 215 -86.58 -33.46 -23.89
N GLU A 216 -85.34 -33.91 -23.65
CA GLU A 216 -85.02 -35.36 -23.46
C GLU A 216 -83.57 -35.63 -23.02
N GLU A 217 -83.33 -36.80 -22.42
CA GLU A 217 -82.03 -37.21 -21.87
C GLU A 217 -81.26 -38.21 -22.76
N LYS A 218 -79.92 -38.21 -22.61
CA LYS A 218 -79.07 -39.42 -22.49
C LYS A 218 -78.94 -40.39 -23.69
N LYS A 219 -77.74 -40.39 -24.31
CA LYS A 219 -77.00 -41.65 -24.60
C LYS A 219 -75.51 -41.43 -24.91
N MET A 220 -74.66 -42.23 -24.26
CA MET A 220 -73.27 -42.45 -24.66
C MET A 220 -73.24 -43.31 -25.94
N SER A 221 -72.39 -42.97 -26.89
CA SER A 221 -72.03 -43.84 -28.03
C SER A 221 -70.57 -44.29 -27.94
N ARG A 222 -70.34 -45.58 -28.14
CA ARG A 222 -69.05 -46.26 -27.98
C ARG A 222 -68.25 -46.17 -29.28
N GLU A 223 -67.20 -45.35 -29.33
CA GLU A 223 -66.36 -45.26 -30.53
C GLU A 223 -65.53 -46.52 -30.78
N VAL A 224 -65.46 -46.91 -32.05
CA VAL A 224 -64.75 -48.09 -32.55
C VAL A 224 -63.28 -47.73 -32.76
N THR A 225 -62.38 -48.48 -32.13
CA THR A 225 -60.93 -48.31 -32.32
C THR A 225 -60.49 -48.74 -33.71
N LYS A 226 -60.11 -47.76 -34.55
CA LYS A 226 -59.43 -48.04 -35.83
C LYS A 226 -58.08 -48.71 -35.57
N SER A 227 -57.85 -49.87 -36.19
CA SER A 227 -56.58 -50.59 -36.11
C SER A 227 -55.43 -49.75 -36.70
N LEU A 228 -54.38 -49.55 -35.92
CA LEU A 228 -53.22 -48.73 -36.29
C LEU A 228 -52.30 -49.52 -37.25
N THR A 229 -51.97 -48.95 -38.41
CA THR A 229 -51.03 -49.56 -39.36
C THR A 229 -49.66 -49.81 -38.72
N GLN A 230 -48.97 -50.88 -39.14
CA GLN A 230 -47.71 -51.33 -38.53
C GLN A 230 -46.67 -50.21 -38.43
N ASP A 231 -46.48 -49.39 -39.46
CA ASP A 231 -45.54 -48.25 -39.42
C ASP A 231 -45.99 -47.11 -38.51
N ALA A 232 -47.29 -46.92 -38.31
CA ALA A 232 -47.81 -45.92 -37.38
C ALA A 232 -47.67 -46.42 -35.93
N ALA A 233 -47.87 -47.73 -35.69
CA ALA A 233 -47.57 -48.37 -34.42
C ALA A 233 -46.06 -48.32 -34.11
N ALA A 234 -45.19 -48.70 -35.06
CA ALA A 234 -43.74 -48.66 -34.92
C ALA A 234 -43.25 -47.23 -34.62
N ARG A 235 -43.70 -46.21 -35.36
CA ARG A 235 -43.34 -44.81 -35.10
C ARG A 235 -43.84 -44.32 -33.73
N LYS A 236 -45.02 -44.77 -33.27
CA LYS A 236 -45.55 -44.43 -31.94
C LYS A 236 -44.72 -45.10 -30.82
N ILE A 237 -44.37 -46.38 -30.98
CA ILE A 237 -43.50 -47.12 -30.05
C ILE A 237 -42.10 -46.50 -30.01
N GLN A 238 -41.47 -46.23 -31.16
CA GLN A 238 -40.17 -45.57 -31.26
C GLN A 238 -40.18 -44.17 -30.62
N ARG A 239 -41.25 -43.38 -30.79
CA ARG A 239 -41.41 -42.07 -30.15
C ARG A 239 -41.45 -42.21 -28.63
N VAL A 240 -42.32 -43.09 -28.10
CA VAL A 240 -42.45 -43.34 -26.65
C VAL A 240 -41.14 -43.88 -26.07
N TRP A 241 -40.47 -44.81 -26.76
CA TRP A 241 -39.18 -45.36 -26.34
C TRP A 241 -38.07 -44.30 -26.34
N ARG A 242 -37.98 -43.43 -27.35
CA ARG A 242 -37.00 -42.33 -27.37
C ARG A 242 -37.24 -41.33 -26.24
N THR A 243 -38.51 -40.93 -25.99
CA THR A 243 -38.85 -40.05 -24.86
C THR A 243 -38.54 -40.71 -23.52
N HIS A 244 -38.81 -42.02 -23.36
CA HIS A 244 -38.47 -42.77 -22.16
C HIS A 244 -36.94 -42.90 -21.96
N HIS A 245 -36.19 -43.19 -23.03
CA HIS A 245 -34.74 -43.30 -23.02
C HIS A 245 -34.07 -41.96 -22.66
N ALA A 246 -34.50 -40.86 -23.28
CA ALA A 246 -34.05 -39.52 -22.92
C ALA A 246 -34.35 -39.21 -21.44
N LYS A 247 -35.57 -39.49 -20.96
CA LYS A 247 -35.94 -39.29 -19.55
C LYS A 247 -35.06 -40.11 -18.59
N MET A 248 -34.68 -41.34 -18.94
CA MET A 248 -33.77 -42.18 -18.16
C MET A 248 -32.35 -41.60 -18.11
N VAL A 249 -31.81 -41.15 -19.25
CA VAL A 249 -30.47 -40.54 -19.31
C VAL A 249 -30.43 -39.20 -18.57
N MET A 250 -31.42 -38.33 -18.75
CA MET A 250 -31.52 -37.07 -18.01
C MET A 250 -31.76 -37.30 -16.50
N GLY A 251 -32.42 -38.41 -16.13
CA GLY A 251 -32.50 -38.86 -14.73
C GLY A 251 -31.13 -39.20 -14.14
N GLN A 252 -30.28 -39.91 -14.89
CA GLN A 252 -28.89 -40.18 -14.48
C GLN A 252 -28.05 -38.89 -14.39
N PHE A 253 -28.24 -37.95 -15.33
CA PHE A 253 -27.55 -36.66 -15.29
C PHE A 253 -27.94 -35.83 -14.06
N ARG A 254 -29.24 -35.74 -13.75
CA ARG A 254 -29.73 -35.03 -12.55
C ARG A 254 -29.14 -35.58 -11.25
N LEU A 255 -28.92 -36.89 -11.14
CA LEU A 255 -28.30 -37.50 -9.95
C LEU A 255 -26.85 -37.03 -9.71
N LEU A 256 -26.16 -36.54 -10.73
CA LEU A 256 -24.79 -36.01 -10.61
C LEU A 256 -24.77 -34.55 -10.13
N ASN A 257 -25.90 -33.86 -10.19
CA ASN A 257 -26.09 -32.47 -9.73
C ASN A 257 -25.01 -31.51 -10.30
N LEU A 258 -24.72 -31.58 -11.60
CA LEU A 258 -23.79 -30.68 -12.27
C LEU A 258 -24.52 -29.38 -12.66
N THR A 259 -24.45 -28.37 -11.79
CA THR A 259 -25.03 -27.03 -12.01
C THR A 259 -23.98 -25.94 -11.88
N VAL A 260 -24.12 -24.85 -12.64
CA VAL A 260 -23.12 -23.76 -12.68
C VAL A 260 -22.88 -23.14 -11.31
N ASP A 261 -23.93 -22.97 -10.49
CA ASP A 261 -23.80 -22.37 -9.16
C ASP A 261 -23.07 -23.30 -8.18
N ARG A 262 -23.43 -24.59 -8.12
CA ARG A 262 -22.73 -25.58 -7.26
C ARG A 262 -21.25 -25.70 -7.63
N VAL A 263 -20.92 -25.64 -8.91
CA VAL A 263 -19.52 -25.73 -9.39
C VAL A 263 -18.75 -24.43 -9.11
N ARG A 264 -19.42 -23.29 -8.88
CA ARG A 264 -18.78 -22.03 -8.43
C ARG A 264 -18.40 -22.05 -6.95
N ASP A 265 -19.17 -22.76 -6.13
CA ASP A 265 -18.95 -22.85 -4.67
C ASP A 265 -17.92 -23.93 -4.28
N MET A 266 -17.44 -24.72 -5.23
CA MET A 266 -16.41 -25.76 -5.02
C MET A 266 -15.01 -25.24 -5.38
N SER A 267 -13.95 -25.78 -4.76
CA SER A 267 -12.58 -25.40 -5.11
C SER A 267 -12.15 -26.00 -6.47
N PHE A 268 -11.21 -25.34 -7.16
CA PHE A 268 -10.77 -25.76 -8.50
C PHE A 268 -10.22 -27.20 -8.54
N GLU A 269 -9.50 -27.65 -7.51
CA GLU A 269 -9.02 -29.03 -7.42
C GLU A 269 -10.17 -30.05 -7.27
N GLU A 270 -11.18 -29.74 -6.45
CA GLU A 270 -12.37 -30.58 -6.28
C GLU A 270 -13.23 -30.63 -7.56
N VAL A 271 -13.36 -29.49 -8.26
CA VAL A 271 -14.03 -29.43 -9.56
C VAL A 271 -13.24 -30.21 -10.61
N GLY A 272 -11.91 -30.11 -10.63
CA GLY A 272 -11.05 -30.93 -11.49
C GLY A 272 -11.21 -32.44 -11.23
N ALA A 273 -11.27 -32.85 -9.96
CA ALA A 273 -11.55 -34.23 -9.57
C ALA A 273 -12.97 -34.69 -9.98
N LEU A 274 -13.98 -33.83 -9.84
CA LEU A 274 -15.35 -34.10 -10.25
C LEU A 274 -15.47 -34.25 -11.78
N LEU A 275 -14.87 -33.35 -12.56
CA LEU A 275 -14.91 -33.34 -14.02
C LEU A 275 -14.06 -34.43 -14.69
N SER A 276 -13.06 -34.96 -13.98
CA SER A 276 -12.24 -36.10 -14.43
C SER A 276 -12.83 -37.48 -14.08
N ASN A 277 -13.90 -37.52 -13.28
CA ASN A 277 -14.59 -38.76 -12.89
C ASN A 277 -15.18 -39.49 -14.11
N GLY A 278 -14.80 -40.77 -14.28
CA GLY A 278 -15.28 -41.60 -15.39
C GLY A 278 -16.80 -41.72 -15.47
N ALA A 279 -17.51 -41.76 -14.33
CA ALA A 279 -18.98 -41.84 -14.32
C ALA A 279 -19.65 -40.57 -14.86
N LEU A 280 -19.05 -39.39 -14.63
CA LEU A 280 -19.49 -38.12 -15.20
C LEU A 280 -19.21 -38.08 -16.72
N LEU A 281 -18.01 -38.50 -17.14
CA LEU A 281 -17.65 -38.52 -18.56
C LEU A 281 -18.57 -39.47 -19.36
N ASP A 282 -18.85 -40.67 -18.85
CA ASP A 282 -19.69 -41.65 -19.53
C ASP A 282 -21.18 -41.22 -19.56
N THR A 283 -21.68 -40.51 -18.54
CA THR A 283 -23.04 -39.94 -18.54
C THR A 283 -23.15 -38.74 -19.46
N MET A 284 -22.19 -37.81 -19.44
CA MET A 284 -22.15 -36.68 -20.37
C MET A 284 -22.01 -37.13 -21.82
N THR A 285 -21.28 -38.22 -22.09
CA THR A 285 -21.25 -38.87 -23.43
C THR A 285 -22.67 -39.30 -23.86
N ARG A 286 -23.48 -39.85 -22.93
CA ARG A 286 -24.87 -40.23 -23.23
C ARG A 286 -25.80 -39.03 -23.40
N VAL A 287 -25.58 -37.93 -22.65
CA VAL A 287 -26.37 -36.69 -22.78
C VAL A 287 -26.04 -35.99 -24.10
N LEU A 288 -24.77 -35.79 -24.44
CA LEU A 288 -24.38 -35.15 -25.70
C LEU A 288 -24.86 -35.94 -26.92
N ARG A 289 -24.82 -37.29 -26.91
CA ARG A 289 -25.43 -38.13 -27.97
C ARG A 289 -26.97 -38.01 -28.09
N LEU A 290 -27.67 -37.42 -27.11
CA LEU A 290 -29.10 -37.09 -27.23
C LEU A 290 -29.34 -35.69 -27.78
N CYS A 291 -28.37 -34.79 -27.63
CA CYS A 291 -28.44 -33.40 -28.07
C CYS A 291 -27.85 -33.19 -29.47
N ASP A 292 -26.77 -33.89 -29.80
CA ASP A 292 -26.01 -33.76 -31.04
C ASP A 292 -25.87 -35.14 -31.73
N PRO A 293 -26.52 -35.34 -32.89
CA PRO A 293 -26.40 -36.55 -33.68
C PRO A 293 -25.34 -36.46 -34.81
N GLN A 294 -24.61 -35.35 -35.00
CA GLN A 294 -24.02 -35.04 -36.31
C GLN A 294 -22.48 -35.06 -36.43
N ASP A 295 -21.70 -34.90 -35.35
CA ASP A 295 -20.21 -34.82 -35.44
C ASP A 295 -19.43 -35.89 -34.63
N MET A 296 -20.03 -37.05 -34.33
CA MET A 296 -19.40 -38.14 -33.55
C MET A 296 -18.75 -39.27 -34.41
N GLU A 297 -18.28 -38.98 -35.63
CA GLU A 297 -17.57 -39.98 -36.46
C GLU A 297 -16.13 -40.31 -35.96
N GLY A 298 -15.60 -39.53 -35.01
CA GLY A 298 -14.21 -39.63 -34.50
C GLY A 298 -13.89 -40.78 -33.54
N GLY A 299 -14.76 -41.79 -33.41
CA GLY A 299 -14.58 -42.96 -32.53
C GLY A 299 -14.44 -42.63 -31.03
N SER A 300 -14.26 -43.67 -30.21
CA SER A 300 -14.24 -43.58 -28.73
C SER A 300 -13.27 -42.52 -28.15
N MET A 301 -12.16 -42.24 -28.85
CA MET A 301 -11.17 -41.27 -28.40
C MET A 301 -11.55 -39.82 -28.76
N GLY A 302 -12.21 -39.60 -29.90
CA GLY A 302 -12.76 -38.29 -30.30
C GLY A 302 -13.93 -37.89 -29.42
N GLU A 303 -14.86 -38.82 -29.13
CA GLU A 303 -16.01 -38.59 -28.24
C GLU A 303 -15.57 -38.09 -26.85
N ARG A 304 -14.55 -38.73 -26.26
CA ARG A 304 -13.98 -38.30 -24.97
C ARG A 304 -13.25 -36.95 -25.04
N GLY A 305 -12.77 -36.56 -26.21
CA GLY A 305 -12.24 -35.23 -26.48
C GLY A 305 -13.35 -34.17 -26.46
N ALA A 306 -14.40 -34.37 -27.25
CA ALA A 306 -15.56 -33.48 -27.32
C ALA A 306 -16.23 -33.27 -25.96
N VAL A 307 -16.47 -34.36 -25.19
CA VAL A 307 -17.02 -34.29 -23.83
C VAL A 307 -16.15 -33.45 -22.89
N ARG A 308 -14.82 -33.56 -22.99
CA ARG A 308 -13.88 -32.76 -22.17
C ARG A 308 -13.84 -31.30 -22.59
N THR A 309 -13.91 -31.01 -23.89
CA THR A 309 -14.05 -29.63 -24.39
C THR A 309 -15.37 -29.02 -23.90
N PHE A 310 -16.48 -29.75 -24.00
CA PHE A 310 -17.77 -29.31 -23.45
C PHE A 310 -17.70 -29.05 -21.94
N LEU A 311 -17.14 -29.97 -21.15
CA LEU A 311 -16.99 -29.79 -19.70
C LEU A 311 -16.04 -28.64 -19.32
N SER A 312 -15.11 -28.25 -20.20
CA SER A 312 -14.27 -27.07 -19.96
C SER A 312 -15.05 -25.74 -19.99
N SER A 313 -16.24 -25.69 -20.59
CA SER A 313 -17.10 -24.49 -20.53
C SER A 313 -17.55 -24.19 -19.10
N TYR A 314 -17.84 -25.22 -18.29
CA TYR A 314 -18.13 -25.05 -16.86
C TYR A 314 -16.93 -24.43 -16.13
N LEU A 315 -15.72 -24.96 -16.32
CA LEU A 315 -14.49 -24.42 -15.71
C LEU A 315 -14.21 -22.97 -16.10
N ILE A 316 -14.33 -22.64 -17.39
CA ILE A 316 -14.12 -21.29 -17.92
C ILE A 316 -15.12 -20.29 -17.33
N VAL A 317 -16.37 -20.73 -17.06
CA VAL A 317 -17.42 -19.86 -16.52
C VAL A 317 -17.35 -19.72 -15.00
N THR A 318 -16.97 -20.76 -14.25
CA THR A 318 -16.92 -20.71 -12.77
C THR A 318 -15.58 -20.25 -12.20
N HIS A 319 -14.44 -20.68 -12.78
CA HIS A 319 -13.10 -20.33 -12.30
C HIS A 319 -12.23 -19.64 -13.38
N PRO A 320 -12.68 -18.53 -13.99
CA PRO A 320 -11.94 -17.87 -15.08
C PRO A 320 -10.54 -17.41 -14.66
N LYS A 321 -10.34 -16.99 -13.40
CA LYS A 321 -9.04 -16.53 -12.87
C LYS A 321 -7.97 -17.62 -12.76
N GLU A 322 -8.39 -18.88 -12.66
CA GLU A 322 -7.47 -20.03 -12.49
C GLU A 322 -7.24 -20.76 -13.82
N VAL A 323 -8.20 -20.65 -14.75
CA VAL A 323 -8.14 -21.25 -16.09
C VAL A 323 -7.47 -20.33 -17.12
N LEU A 324 -7.61 -19.01 -16.98
CA LEU A 324 -7.15 -18.01 -17.94
C LEU A 324 -6.08 -17.13 -17.30
N SER A 325 -4.89 -17.11 -17.90
CA SER A 325 -3.71 -16.36 -17.42
C SER A 325 -3.78 -14.85 -17.68
N SER A 326 -4.75 -14.41 -18.48
CA SER A 326 -4.88 -13.04 -19.00
C SER A 326 -6.35 -12.67 -19.19
N ASN A 327 -6.68 -11.38 -19.01
CA ASN A 327 -8.02 -10.81 -19.18
C ASN A 327 -8.23 -10.18 -20.57
N GLY A 328 -7.60 -10.73 -21.61
CA GLY A 328 -7.66 -10.22 -22.98
C GLY A 328 -9.02 -10.37 -23.66
N ASP A 329 -9.17 -9.75 -24.84
CA ASP A 329 -10.42 -9.74 -25.60
C ASP A 329 -10.83 -11.16 -26.06
N GLN A 330 -9.86 -12.05 -26.33
CA GLN A 330 -10.12 -13.44 -26.73
C GLN A 330 -10.63 -14.28 -25.55
N GLU A 331 -10.08 -14.07 -24.37
CA GLU A 331 -10.49 -14.72 -23.13
C GLU A 331 -11.90 -14.27 -22.71
N GLN A 332 -12.23 -12.99 -22.87
CA GLN A 332 -13.58 -12.46 -22.62
C GLN A 332 -14.62 -12.99 -23.62
N ASP A 333 -14.28 -13.04 -24.92
CA ASP A 333 -15.11 -13.65 -25.98
C ASP A 333 -15.34 -15.16 -25.72
N LEU A 334 -14.31 -15.88 -25.25
CA LEU A 334 -14.43 -17.29 -24.87
C LEU A 334 -15.36 -17.49 -23.67
N ILE A 335 -15.26 -16.66 -22.62
CA ILE A 335 -16.18 -16.70 -21.46
C ILE A 335 -17.63 -16.40 -21.91
N ALA A 336 -17.84 -15.43 -22.79
CA ALA A 336 -19.17 -15.09 -23.30
C ALA A 336 -19.80 -16.29 -24.04
N LYS A 337 -19.07 -16.88 -24.99
CA LYS A 337 -19.51 -18.05 -25.76
C LYS A 337 -19.73 -19.29 -24.89
N ALA A 338 -18.91 -19.48 -23.85
CA ALA A 338 -19.10 -20.54 -22.87
C ALA A 338 -20.41 -20.37 -22.06
N ARG A 339 -20.77 -19.13 -21.68
CA ARG A 339 -22.03 -18.82 -20.99
C ARG A 339 -23.24 -19.05 -21.90
N GLU A 340 -23.17 -18.62 -23.15
CA GLU A 340 -24.24 -18.84 -24.14
C GLU A 340 -24.50 -20.34 -24.38
N LEU A 341 -23.43 -21.15 -24.50
CA LEU A 341 -23.52 -22.60 -24.60
C LEU A 341 -24.19 -23.24 -23.38
N LEU A 342 -23.80 -22.85 -22.15
CA LEU A 342 -24.39 -23.40 -20.93
C LEU A 342 -25.87 -23.01 -20.77
N LEU A 343 -26.24 -21.77 -21.13
CA LEU A 343 -27.63 -21.31 -21.11
C LEU A 343 -28.51 -22.06 -22.13
N ALA A 344 -28.00 -22.33 -23.34
CA ALA A 344 -28.70 -23.15 -24.32
C ALA A 344 -28.83 -24.62 -23.84
N PHE A 345 -27.80 -25.15 -23.21
CA PHE A 345 -27.79 -26.51 -22.68
C PHE A 345 -28.77 -26.72 -21.52
N ASP A 346 -28.88 -25.76 -20.60
CA ASP A 346 -29.83 -25.81 -19.49
C ASP A 346 -31.29 -25.75 -19.97
N GLN A 347 -31.58 -24.95 -21.00
CA GLN A 347 -32.91 -24.88 -21.64
C GLN A 347 -33.29 -26.23 -22.28
N VAL A 348 -32.41 -26.82 -23.09
CA VAL A 348 -32.61 -28.15 -23.68
C VAL A 348 -32.75 -29.22 -22.59
N THR A 349 -31.94 -29.16 -21.54
CA THR A 349 -31.98 -30.06 -20.39
C THR A 349 -33.33 -30.00 -19.65
N ALA A 350 -33.89 -28.82 -19.45
CA ALA A 350 -35.23 -28.64 -18.87
C ALA A 350 -36.31 -29.28 -19.76
N LEU A 351 -36.26 -29.05 -21.07
CA LEU A 351 -37.23 -29.60 -22.04
C LEU A 351 -37.16 -31.12 -22.13
N LEU A 352 -35.96 -31.71 -22.29
CA LEU A 352 -35.76 -33.17 -22.35
C LEU A 352 -36.19 -33.88 -21.07
N SER A 353 -36.02 -33.24 -19.91
CA SER A 353 -36.37 -33.83 -18.61
C SER A 353 -37.84 -33.66 -18.21
N SER A 354 -38.59 -32.76 -18.87
CA SER A 354 -40.05 -32.64 -18.71
C SER A 354 -40.81 -33.88 -19.23
N GLY A 355 -40.30 -34.52 -20.28
CA GLY A 355 -40.93 -35.67 -20.94
C GLY A 355 -42.20 -35.37 -21.75
N CYS A 356 -42.62 -34.10 -21.84
CA CYS A 356 -43.86 -33.69 -22.53
C CYS A 356 -43.69 -33.45 -24.03
N CYS A 357 -42.45 -33.28 -24.50
CA CYS A 357 -42.14 -32.84 -25.86
C CYS A 357 -41.63 -33.99 -26.73
N SER A 358 -42.12 -34.08 -27.96
CA SER A 358 -41.55 -34.99 -28.96
C SER A 358 -40.32 -34.35 -29.64
N PRO A 359 -39.36 -35.14 -30.17
CA PRO A 359 -38.13 -34.59 -30.77
C PRO A 359 -38.33 -33.58 -31.90
N SER A 360 -39.51 -33.54 -32.52
CA SER A 360 -39.91 -32.57 -33.55
C SER A 360 -40.35 -31.19 -33.01
N VAL A 361 -40.47 -31.03 -31.69
CA VAL A 361 -40.84 -29.77 -31.03
C VAL A 361 -39.60 -29.05 -30.51
N ILE A 362 -38.63 -29.80 -29.99
CA ILE A 362 -37.35 -29.29 -29.43
C ILE A 362 -36.30 -29.10 -30.55
N THR A 363 -36.67 -29.26 -31.83
CA THR A 363 -35.69 -29.27 -32.94
C THR A 363 -34.96 -27.92 -33.09
N ALA A 364 -35.65 -26.80 -32.86
CA ALA A 364 -35.04 -25.46 -32.93
C ALA A 364 -34.09 -25.20 -31.75
N ASP A 365 -34.45 -25.63 -30.53
CA ASP A 365 -33.61 -25.47 -29.34
C ASP A 365 -32.35 -26.35 -29.44
N LEU A 366 -32.48 -27.56 -29.99
CA LEU A 366 -31.37 -28.45 -30.30
C LEU A 366 -30.43 -27.87 -31.37
N GLN A 367 -30.97 -27.25 -32.43
CA GLN A 367 -30.17 -26.54 -33.43
C GLN A 367 -29.40 -25.37 -32.79
N THR A 368 -30.05 -24.58 -31.93
CA THR A 368 -29.42 -23.47 -31.19
C THR A 368 -28.30 -23.95 -30.25
N LEU A 369 -28.48 -25.12 -29.63
CA LEU A 369 -27.43 -25.78 -28.83
C LEU A 369 -26.25 -26.27 -29.69
N CYS A 370 -26.51 -26.85 -30.86
CA CYS A 370 -25.44 -27.27 -31.79
C CYS A 370 -24.65 -26.07 -32.35
N GLU A 371 -25.34 -24.98 -32.70
CA GLU A 371 -24.72 -23.73 -33.18
C GLU A 371 -23.84 -23.09 -32.09
N SER A 372 -24.36 -22.91 -30.88
CA SER A 372 -23.58 -22.38 -29.75
C SER A 372 -22.42 -23.30 -29.36
N HIS A 373 -22.59 -24.63 -29.44
CA HIS A 373 -21.51 -25.59 -29.20
C HIS A 373 -20.38 -25.42 -30.23
N ASN A 374 -20.70 -25.30 -31.52
CA ASN A 374 -19.71 -25.12 -32.58
C ASN A 374 -18.99 -23.76 -32.52
N VAL A 375 -19.72 -22.69 -32.15
CA VAL A 375 -19.13 -21.36 -31.89
C VAL A 375 -18.18 -21.38 -30.70
N PHE A 376 -18.55 -22.04 -29.60
CA PHE A 376 -17.65 -22.22 -28.45
C PHE A 376 -16.46 -23.12 -28.78
N PHE A 377 -16.69 -24.26 -29.44
CA PHE A 377 -15.64 -25.23 -29.79
C PHE A 377 -14.56 -24.61 -30.68
N SER A 378 -14.96 -23.85 -31.71
CA SER A 378 -14.04 -23.14 -32.59
C SER A 378 -13.26 -22.05 -31.86
N ALA A 379 -13.93 -21.25 -31.01
CA ALA A 379 -13.26 -20.24 -30.18
C ALA A 379 -12.27 -20.86 -29.17
N PHE A 380 -12.67 -21.95 -28.49
CA PHE A 380 -11.83 -22.68 -27.53
C PHE A 380 -10.58 -23.26 -28.20
N HIS A 381 -10.72 -23.86 -29.38
CA HIS A 381 -9.57 -24.39 -30.12
C HIS A 381 -8.66 -23.29 -30.68
N ALA A 382 -9.19 -22.14 -31.07
CA ALA A 382 -8.40 -20.97 -31.47
C ALA A 382 -7.60 -20.41 -30.27
N TRP A 383 -8.26 -20.15 -29.14
CA TRP A 383 -7.64 -19.71 -27.89
C TRP A 383 -6.55 -20.68 -27.43
N LYS A 384 -6.86 -21.98 -27.33
CA LYS A 384 -5.92 -23.03 -26.92
C LYS A 384 -4.70 -23.12 -27.84
N THR A 385 -4.88 -22.88 -29.14
CA THR A 385 -3.76 -22.83 -30.09
C THR A 385 -2.87 -21.62 -29.79
N HIS A 386 -3.47 -20.44 -29.59
CA HIS A 386 -2.75 -19.22 -29.25
C HIS A 386 -2.00 -19.33 -27.91
N ASP A 387 -2.67 -19.73 -26.83
CA ASP A 387 -2.06 -19.98 -25.51
C ASP A 387 -0.90 -20.97 -25.60
N SER A 388 -1.07 -22.09 -26.31
CA SER A 388 0.02 -23.05 -26.51
C SER A 388 1.23 -22.44 -27.22
N THR A 389 1.04 -21.52 -28.17
CA THR A 389 2.14 -20.81 -28.83
C THR A 389 2.85 -19.83 -27.90
N VAL A 390 2.10 -19.06 -27.10
CA VAL A 390 2.66 -18.13 -26.11
C VAL A 390 3.46 -18.89 -25.05
N LEU A 391 2.94 -20.00 -24.53
CA LEU A 391 3.63 -20.87 -23.59
C LEU A 391 4.93 -21.43 -24.17
N ILE A 392 4.92 -21.88 -25.44
CA ILE A 392 6.13 -22.34 -26.14
C ILE A 392 7.16 -21.19 -26.25
N GLU A 393 6.74 -19.96 -26.56
CA GLU A 393 7.63 -18.81 -26.65
C GLU A 393 8.27 -18.44 -25.29
N ILE A 394 7.49 -18.40 -24.22
CA ILE A 394 7.98 -18.19 -22.84
C ILE A 394 9.00 -19.27 -22.45
N MET A 395 8.68 -20.54 -22.71
CA MET A 395 9.57 -21.66 -22.42
C MET A 395 10.87 -21.62 -23.24
N VAL A 396 10.81 -21.14 -24.50
CA VAL A 396 12.01 -20.92 -25.33
C VAL A 396 12.85 -19.74 -24.80
N ALA A 397 12.22 -18.67 -24.28
CA ALA A 397 12.93 -17.55 -23.65
C ALA A 397 13.67 -18.00 -22.38
N GLN A 398 12.98 -18.69 -21.46
CA GLN A 398 13.57 -19.27 -20.25
C GLN A 398 14.75 -20.20 -20.56
N PHE A 399 14.64 -21.02 -21.61
CA PHE A 399 15.73 -21.89 -22.05
C PHE A 399 16.95 -21.09 -22.54
N VAL A 400 16.74 -19.99 -23.27
CA VAL A 400 17.80 -19.11 -23.78
C VAL A 400 18.49 -18.35 -22.63
N GLU A 401 17.75 -17.94 -21.60
CA GLU A 401 18.30 -17.32 -20.39
C GLU A 401 19.16 -18.30 -19.58
N LEU A 402 18.67 -19.51 -19.32
CA LEU A 402 19.45 -20.57 -18.66
C LEU A 402 20.72 -20.92 -19.45
N GLU A 403 20.65 -20.95 -20.79
CA GLU A 403 21.82 -21.16 -21.66
C GLU A 403 22.79 -19.96 -21.68
N LEU A 404 22.31 -18.74 -21.37
CA LEU A 404 23.15 -17.56 -21.20
C LEU A 404 23.90 -17.57 -19.85
N ILE A 405 23.22 -17.95 -18.77
CA ILE A 405 23.78 -18.13 -17.42
C ILE A 405 24.75 -19.32 -17.40
N TRP A 406 24.41 -20.42 -18.06
CA TRP A 406 25.32 -21.56 -18.25
C TRP A 406 26.65 -21.13 -18.88
N GLN A 407 26.63 -20.23 -19.87
CA GLN A 407 27.85 -19.75 -20.53
C GLN A 407 28.75 -18.88 -19.64
N THR A 408 28.25 -18.30 -18.53
CA THR A 408 29.10 -17.61 -17.55
C THR A 408 29.65 -18.59 -16.52
N VAL A 409 28.79 -19.41 -15.91
CA VAL A 409 29.15 -20.28 -14.77
C VAL A 409 29.95 -21.53 -15.18
N LYS A 410 29.90 -21.95 -16.45
CA LYS A 410 30.60 -23.17 -16.94
C LYS A 410 32.11 -23.22 -16.65
N ASN A 411 32.76 -22.07 -16.48
CA ASN A 411 34.21 -21.98 -16.26
C ASN A 411 34.61 -21.77 -14.79
N ASP A 412 33.66 -21.51 -13.88
CA ASP A 412 33.97 -21.23 -12.47
C ASP A 412 34.16 -22.53 -11.69
N THR A 413 35.41 -22.90 -11.43
CA THR A 413 35.80 -24.15 -10.73
C THR A 413 35.97 -24.00 -9.22
N ALA A 414 35.40 -22.96 -8.60
CA ALA A 414 35.34 -22.84 -7.14
C ALA A 414 34.38 -23.91 -6.59
N GLY A 415 34.88 -24.85 -5.78
CA GLY A 415 34.19 -26.10 -5.46
C GLY A 415 32.96 -25.98 -4.55
N GLY A 416 32.19 -27.08 -4.49
CA GLY A 416 30.95 -27.17 -3.70
C GLY A 416 29.74 -26.67 -4.48
N ALA A 417 29.12 -25.60 -4.01
CA ALA A 417 27.83 -25.09 -4.51
C ALA A 417 27.80 -24.76 -6.02
N ALA A 418 28.94 -24.46 -6.64
CA ALA A 418 28.99 -24.20 -8.09
C ALA A 418 28.71 -25.45 -8.94
N GLU A 419 28.99 -26.66 -8.42
CA GLU A 419 28.66 -27.90 -9.14
C GLU A 419 27.16 -28.19 -9.04
N ASP A 420 26.57 -28.06 -7.85
CA ASP A 420 25.13 -28.24 -7.62
C ASP A 420 24.31 -27.25 -8.45
N TYR A 421 24.74 -25.98 -8.52
CA TYR A 421 24.11 -24.96 -9.36
C TYR A 421 24.22 -25.29 -10.86
N ARG A 422 25.37 -25.82 -11.30
CA ARG A 422 25.57 -26.29 -12.68
C ARG A 422 24.71 -27.52 -13.00
N GLN A 423 24.56 -28.46 -12.07
CA GLN A 423 23.66 -29.61 -12.20
C GLN A 423 22.19 -29.16 -12.27
N GLY A 424 21.77 -28.22 -11.43
CA GLY A 424 20.43 -27.64 -11.42
C GLY A 424 20.07 -26.95 -12.75
N ILE A 425 20.94 -26.10 -13.29
CA ILE A 425 20.74 -25.49 -14.62
C ILE A 425 20.56 -26.56 -15.69
N ARG A 426 21.41 -27.59 -15.70
CA ARG A 426 21.37 -28.65 -16.71
C ARG A 426 20.11 -29.51 -16.59
N GLN A 427 19.66 -29.81 -15.37
CA GLN A 427 18.40 -30.54 -15.12
C GLN A 427 17.18 -29.74 -15.59
N ASN A 428 17.15 -28.44 -15.32
CA ASN A 428 16.09 -27.54 -15.77
C ASN A 428 16.08 -27.40 -17.31
N GLN A 429 17.26 -27.29 -17.96
CA GLN A 429 17.37 -27.33 -19.41
C GLN A 429 16.82 -28.63 -20.02
N ILE A 430 17.11 -29.79 -19.43
CA ILE A 430 16.59 -31.09 -19.88
C ILE A 430 15.06 -31.16 -19.73
N LEU A 431 14.53 -30.68 -18.60
CA LEU A 431 13.08 -30.66 -18.34
C LEU A 431 12.33 -29.72 -19.31
N LEU A 432 12.88 -28.54 -19.56
CA LEU A 432 12.34 -27.59 -20.54
C LEU A 432 12.39 -28.16 -21.96
N LEU A 433 13.48 -28.79 -22.39
CA LEU A 433 13.58 -29.47 -23.68
C LEU A 433 12.56 -30.60 -23.82
N ALA A 434 12.37 -31.43 -22.78
CA ALA A 434 11.39 -32.51 -22.80
C ALA A 434 9.94 -31.99 -22.90
N ARG A 435 9.62 -30.88 -22.20
CA ARG A 435 8.31 -30.22 -22.28
C ARG A 435 8.11 -29.53 -23.64
N LEU A 436 9.11 -28.81 -24.15
CA LEU A 436 9.07 -28.16 -25.48
C LEU A 436 8.92 -29.19 -26.62
N LYS A 437 9.60 -30.33 -26.53
CA LYS A 437 9.45 -31.47 -27.46
C LYS A 437 8.02 -32.02 -27.47
N ARG A 438 7.33 -32.03 -26.33
CA ARG A 438 5.93 -32.46 -26.21
C ARG A 438 4.93 -31.44 -26.78
N LEU A 439 5.20 -30.14 -26.61
CA LEU A 439 4.27 -29.07 -27.00
C LEU A 439 4.43 -28.64 -28.47
N ALA A 440 5.66 -28.42 -28.94
CA ALA A 440 5.93 -27.95 -30.30
C ALA A 440 6.28 -29.08 -31.28
N GLY A 441 6.51 -30.30 -30.81
CA GLY A 441 6.93 -31.45 -31.62
C GLY A 441 8.45 -31.60 -31.78
N PRO A 442 8.94 -32.76 -32.25
CA PRO A 442 10.35 -33.14 -32.19
C PRO A 442 11.29 -32.25 -33.00
N ASP A 443 10.88 -31.75 -34.16
CA ASP A 443 11.78 -30.99 -35.04
C ASP A 443 11.65 -29.47 -34.83
N ARG A 444 10.41 -28.98 -34.68
CA ARG A 444 10.08 -27.55 -34.56
C ARG A 444 10.62 -26.92 -33.28
N HIS A 445 10.61 -27.62 -32.15
CA HIS A 445 11.14 -27.05 -30.89
C HIS A 445 12.63 -26.73 -30.98
N MET A 446 13.44 -27.62 -31.58
CA MET A 446 14.86 -27.40 -31.78
C MET A 446 15.14 -26.29 -32.81
N GLU A 447 14.25 -26.06 -33.77
CA GLU A 447 14.34 -24.92 -34.68
C GLU A 447 14.07 -23.59 -33.96
N MET A 448 12.98 -23.50 -33.20
CA MET A 448 12.64 -22.30 -32.41
C MET A 448 13.75 -21.94 -31.41
N ILE A 449 14.30 -22.93 -30.69
CA ILE A 449 15.44 -22.72 -29.79
C ILE A 449 16.67 -22.23 -30.57
N ARG A 450 17.00 -22.85 -31.70
CA ARG A 450 18.15 -22.42 -32.54
C ARG A 450 17.97 -20.98 -33.02
N ASP A 451 16.78 -20.58 -33.40
CA ASP A 451 16.53 -19.23 -33.93
C ASP A 451 16.48 -18.15 -32.83
N SER A 452 15.87 -18.44 -31.69
CA SER A 452 15.92 -17.56 -30.52
C SER A 452 17.35 -17.43 -29.96
N LEU A 453 18.12 -18.53 -29.91
CA LEU A 453 19.53 -18.49 -29.51
C LEU A 453 20.41 -17.76 -30.54
N LYS A 454 20.10 -17.84 -31.85
CA LYS A 454 20.74 -17.01 -32.89
C LYS A 454 20.40 -15.52 -32.70
N LYS A 455 19.15 -15.17 -32.38
CA LYS A 455 18.73 -13.79 -32.07
C LYS A 455 19.49 -13.25 -30.86
N ALA A 456 19.42 -13.94 -29.72
CA ALA A 456 20.13 -13.57 -28.49
C ALA A 456 21.66 -13.49 -28.68
N LYS A 457 22.28 -14.42 -29.42
CA LYS A 457 23.73 -14.35 -29.75
C LYS A 457 24.06 -13.21 -30.73
N ARG A 458 23.15 -12.79 -31.61
CA ARG A 458 23.31 -11.60 -32.46
C ARG A 458 23.18 -10.31 -31.66
N GLU A 459 22.28 -10.26 -30.69
CA GLU A 459 22.13 -9.14 -29.75
C GLU A 459 23.33 -9.03 -28.81
N LYS A 460 23.77 -10.14 -28.20
CA LYS A 460 25.02 -10.21 -27.41
C LYS A 460 26.25 -9.87 -28.23
N LYS A 461 26.32 -10.23 -29.53
CA LYS A 461 27.41 -9.76 -30.43
C LYS A 461 27.29 -8.28 -30.76
N ARG A 462 26.09 -7.71 -30.93
CA ARG A 462 25.88 -6.26 -31.07
C ARG A 462 26.30 -5.52 -29.79
N ALA A 463 26.04 -6.07 -28.62
CA ALA A 463 26.52 -5.54 -27.34
C ALA A 463 28.06 -5.65 -27.20
N ALA A 464 28.63 -6.84 -27.40
CA ALA A 464 30.07 -7.09 -27.30
C ALA A 464 30.90 -6.31 -28.35
N SER A 465 30.34 -6.03 -29.54
CA SER A 465 30.99 -5.17 -30.53
C SER A 465 31.14 -3.71 -30.09
N LYS A 466 30.46 -3.29 -29.01
CA LYS A 466 30.66 -2.00 -28.34
C LYS A 466 31.70 -2.06 -27.20
N GLN A 467 32.20 -3.24 -26.84
CA GLN A 467 33.20 -3.49 -25.81
C GLN A 467 34.38 -4.31 -26.37
N ALA A 468 35.16 -3.69 -27.25
CA ALA A 468 36.45 -4.21 -27.68
C ALA A 468 37.53 -3.13 -27.47
N ILE A 469 38.32 -3.27 -26.41
CA ILE A 469 39.54 -2.50 -26.15
C ILE A 469 40.71 -3.50 -26.11
N PRO A 470 41.92 -3.17 -26.62
CA PRO A 470 43.01 -4.15 -26.72
C PRO A 470 43.68 -4.45 -25.37
N ARG A 471 44.25 -5.66 -25.25
CA ARG A 471 45.09 -6.10 -24.13
C ARG A 471 46.44 -5.38 -24.07
N SER A 472 46.89 -5.04 -22.86
CA SER A 472 48.20 -5.51 -22.32
C SER A 472 48.47 -5.03 -20.86
N VAL A 473 48.73 -5.98 -19.93
CA VAL A 473 49.74 -5.90 -18.82
C VAL A 473 49.48 -4.88 -17.68
N GLU A 474 49.54 -5.13 -16.35
CA GLU A 474 49.93 -6.29 -15.48
C GLU A 474 49.28 -6.24 -14.06
N ALA A 475 49.35 -7.35 -13.29
CA ALA A 475 49.36 -7.51 -11.81
C ALA A 475 48.17 -7.09 -10.85
N ALA A 476 47.42 -8.12 -10.36
CA ALA A 476 47.09 -8.52 -8.96
C ALA A 476 46.73 -7.52 -7.80
N PRO A 477 46.06 -7.96 -6.68
CA PRO A 477 44.98 -8.94 -6.47
C PRO A 477 43.79 -8.28 -5.64
N PRO A 478 42.82 -8.99 -5.00
CA PRO A 478 41.45 -8.48 -4.83
C PRO A 478 41.08 -7.87 -3.46
N THR A 479 40.11 -6.95 -3.47
CA THR A 479 39.20 -6.68 -2.35
C THR A 479 37.75 -6.69 -2.85
N ALA A 480 36.90 -7.51 -2.23
CA ALA A 480 35.47 -7.55 -2.51
C ALA A 480 34.78 -6.39 -1.78
N ASP A 481 33.99 -5.59 -2.51
CA ASP A 481 32.84 -4.81 -2.04
C ASP A 481 32.38 -3.89 -3.18
N VAL A 482 31.36 -4.30 -3.96
CA VAL A 482 30.33 -3.41 -4.52
C VAL A 482 29.04 -4.22 -4.72
N LEU A 483 28.01 -3.74 -4.04
CA LEU A 483 26.60 -4.14 -4.08
C LEU A 483 26.06 -4.40 -5.50
N THR A 484 25.36 -5.52 -5.68
CA THR A 484 24.56 -5.79 -6.88
C THR A 484 23.27 -4.98 -6.86
N GLU A 485 23.23 -3.91 -7.66
CA GLU A 485 22.01 -3.15 -7.97
C GLU A 485 21.07 -4.04 -8.81
N SER A 486 20.01 -4.56 -8.20
CA SER A 486 19.14 -5.58 -8.80
C SER A 486 18.03 -4.93 -9.63
N VAL A 487 18.13 -5.03 -10.95
CA VAL A 487 17.09 -4.54 -11.88
C VAL A 487 15.89 -5.49 -11.85
N ALA A 488 14.74 -4.98 -11.39
CA ALA A 488 13.48 -5.73 -11.41
C ALA A 488 12.97 -5.94 -12.85
N THR A 489 12.61 -7.19 -13.18
CA THR A 489 11.79 -7.54 -14.35
C THR A 489 10.62 -8.42 -13.93
N PRO A 490 9.44 -8.30 -14.57
CA PRO A 490 8.19 -8.83 -14.06
C PRO A 490 8.01 -10.33 -14.34
N LEU A 491 8.71 -11.19 -13.59
CA LEU A 491 8.58 -12.66 -13.66
C LEU A 491 8.79 -13.39 -12.30
N SER A 492 9.05 -12.68 -11.20
CA SER A 492 9.36 -13.27 -9.89
C SER A 492 8.16 -13.86 -9.12
N GLU A 493 6.92 -13.63 -9.55
CA GLU A 493 5.73 -14.00 -8.74
C GLU A 493 5.48 -15.51 -8.66
N SER A 494 5.98 -16.31 -9.60
CA SER A 494 5.72 -17.77 -9.64
C SER A 494 6.70 -18.64 -8.83
N PHE A 495 7.80 -18.08 -8.32
CA PHE A 495 8.84 -18.88 -7.63
C PHE A 495 9.01 -18.56 -6.13
N ASN A 496 8.51 -17.43 -5.65
CA ASN A 496 8.68 -17.02 -4.25
C ASN A 496 7.88 -17.86 -3.22
N ASN A 497 6.87 -18.62 -3.66
CA ASN A 497 5.98 -19.36 -2.75
C ASN A 497 6.58 -20.63 -2.16
N ILE A 498 7.66 -21.18 -2.75
CA ILE A 498 8.28 -22.43 -2.26
C ILE A 498 9.37 -22.13 -1.22
N ASP A 499 10.18 -21.09 -1.42
CA ASP A 499 11.24 -20.72 -0.48
C ASP A 499 10.70 -20.04 0.79
N ALA A 500 9.53 -19.39 0.73
CA ALA A 500 8.90 -18.78 1.90
C ALA A 500 8.64 -19.80 3.03
N ALA A 501 8.14 -21.00 2.70
CA ALA A 501 7.89 -22.05 3.68
C ALA A 501 9.19 -22.58 4.31
N VAL A 502 10.28 -22.68 3.53
CA VAL A 502 11.59 -23.15 4.01
C VAL A 502 12.25 -22.12 4.93
N PHE A 503 12.17 -20.83 4.59
CA PHE A 503 12.63 -19.75 5.48
C PHE A 503 11.79 -19.64 6.75
N GLN A 504 10.47 -19.86 6.68
CA GLN A 504 9.59 -19.79 7.83
C GLN A 504 9.76 -20.97 8.80
N GLU A 505 10.08 -22.17 8.29
CA GLU A 505 10.48 -23.32 9.11
C GLU A 505 11.83 -23.07 9.79
N LEU A 506 12.78 -22.41 9.09
CA LEU A 506 14.07 -21.99 9.66
C LEU A 506 13.93 -20.87 10.71
N ASP A 507 13.02 -19.91 10.52
CA ASP A 507 12.77 -18.82 11.48
C ASP A 507 12.04 -19.31 12.75
N LYS A 508 11.07 -20.23 12.61
CA LYS A 508 10.45 -20.92 13.76
C LYS A 508 11.48 -21.73 14.57
N GLN A 509 12.52 -22.25 13.92
CA GLN A 509 13.63 -22.96 14.57
C GLN A 509 14.75 -22.01 15.08
N ARG A 510 14.68 -20.69 14.82
CA ARG A 510 15.78 -19.74 15.09
C ARG A 510 15.59 -18.77 16.26
N THR A 511 14.55 -18.86 17.08
CA THR A 511 14.50 -18.07 18.35
C THR A 511 15.49 -18.61 19.38
N SER A 512 16.78 -18.39 19.14
CA SER A 512 17.86 -18.75 20.05
C SER A 512 17.69 -18.00 21.39
N PRO A 513 18.19 -18.53 22.51
CA PRO A 513 18.22 -17.80 23.78
C PRO A 513 18.92 -16.44 23.65
N HIS A 514 19.92 -16.33 22.76
CA HIS A 514 20.62 -15.09 22.46
C HIS A 514 19.72 -14.05 21.75
N ASP A 515 18.81 -14.48 20.88
CA ASP A 515 17.85 -13.59 20.19
C ASP A 515 16.79 -13.05 21.17
N ARG A 516 16.41 -13.86 22.17
CA ARG A 516 15.56 -13.40 23.28
C ARG A 516 16.31 -12.43 24.20
N PHE A 517 17.57 -12.72 24.54
CA PHE A 517 18.42 -11.83 25.33
C PHE A 517 18.70 -10.49 24.63
N THR A 518 18.91 -10.49 23.31
CA THR A 518 19.09 -9.25 22.54
C THR A 518 17.80 -8.45 22.43
N LYS A 519 16.63 -9.08 22.29
CA LYS A 519 15.33 -8.39 22.38
C LYS A 519 15.10 -7.74 23.76
N ILE A 520 15.52 -8.39 24.85
CA ILE A 520 15.49 -7.81 26.21
C ILE A 520 16.48 -6.63 26.36
N LEU A 521 17.65 -6.70 25.72
CA LEU A 521 18.70 -5.67 25.78
C LEU A 521 18.58 -4.57 24.70
N THR A 522 17.65 -4.74 23.76
CA THR A 522 17.42 -3.84 22.62
C THR A 522 15.90 -3.74 22.37
N PRO A 523 15.18 -2.93 23.15
CA PRO A 523 13.74 -2.68 22.97
C PRO A 523 13.50 -1.77 21.76
N LEU A 524 13.85 -2.28 20.58
CA LEU A 524 13.41 -1.76 19.30
C LEU A 524 11.99 -2.29 19.07
N PRO A 525 11.03 -1.44 18.64
CA PRO A 525 9.71 -1.93 18.20
C PRO A 525 9.86 -2.98 17.10
N GLU A 526 8.91 -3.91 16.99
CA GLU A 526 8.94 -4.85 15.87
C GLU A 526 8.87 -4.10 14.53
N ASN A 527 9.46 -4.65 13.47
CA ASN A 527 9.44 -4.02 12.14
C ASN A 527 8.02 -3.64 11.68
N ARG A 528 7.01 -4.41 12.09
CA ARG A 528 5.59 -4.13 11.83
C ARG A 528 5.10 -2.93 12.65
N GLU A 529 5.34 -2.92 13.96
CA GLU A 529 5.00 -1.81 14.85
C GLU A 529 5.65 -0.49 14.42
N LEU A 530 6.94 -0.52 14.07
CA LEU A 530 7.69 0.66 13.59
C LEU A 530 7.08 1.25 12.32
N VAL A 531 6.74 0.40 11.35
CA VAL A 531 6.15 0.80 10.07
C VAL A 531 4.73 1.36 10.26
N HIS A 532 3.94 0.75 11.16
CA HIS A 532 2.62 1.25 11.54
C HIS A 532 2.67 2.60 12.27
N GLU A 533 3.57 2.76 13.23
CA GLU A 533 3.78 4.03 13.94
C GLU A 533 4.27 5.14 12.99
N LEU A 534 5.10 4.83 12.00
CA LEU A 534 5.53 5.80 10.96
C LEU A 534 4.38 6.26 10.06
N LEU A 535 3.37 5.42 9.79
CA LEU A 535 2.15 5.81 9.06
C LEU A 535 1.30 6.79 9.88
N LEU A 536 1.14 6.55 11.18
CA LEU A 536 0.37 7.41 12.08
C LEU A 536 1.10 8.74 12.40
N ASN A 537 2.41 8.64 12.61
CA ASN A 537 3.31 9.70 13.04
C ASN A 537 4.57 9.70 12.16
N LYS A 538 4.56 10.50 11.08
CA LYS A 538 5.69 10.57 10.13
C LYS A 538 7.04 10.94 10.75
N GLU A 539 7.01 11.63 11.89
CA GLU A 539 8.19 12.01 12.69
C GLU A 539 8.43 11.07 13.89
N PHE A 540 7.98 9.81 13.81
CA PHE A 540 8.10 8.86 14.91
C PHE A 540 9.54 8.73 15.42
N ARG A 541 9.68 8.82 16.75
CA ARG A 541 10.93 8.67 17.49
C ARG A 541 10.64 7.78 18.71
N ILE A 542 11.56 6.88 19.00
CA ILE A 542 11.53 6.06 20.20
C ILE A 542 11.77 6.98 21.41
N GLU A 543 10.84 6.96 22.36
CA GLU A 543 10.90 7.75 23.60
C GLU A 543 12.00 7.24 24.55
N GLU A 544 12.60 8.14 25.33
CA GLU A 544 13.74 7.83 26.21
C GLU A 544 13.36 6.91 27.36
N ALA A 545 12.22 7.16 28.01
CA ALA A 545 11.77 6.42 29.18
C ALA A 545 11.62 4.90 28.93
N PRO A 546 10.84 4.42 27.94
CA PRO A 546 10.70 2.99 27.68
C PRO A 546 12.00 2.33 27.17
N TYR A 547 12.89 3.10 26.52
CA TYR A 547 14.15 2.56 25.97
C TYR A 547 15.26 2.42 27.03
N THR A 548 15.32 3.35 27.99
CA THR A 548 16.40 3.42 28.99
C THR A 548 16.03 2.75 30.32
N GLU A 549 14.77 2.70 30.74
CA GLU A 549 14.40 2.11 32.04
C GLU A 549 14.77 0.61 32.18
N PRO A 550 14.46 -0.28 31.21
CA PRO A 550 14.84 -1.69 31.32
C PRO A 550 16.35 -1.88 31.39
N ARG A 551 17.10 -1.09 30.61
CA ARG A 551 18.57 -1.10 30.62
C ARG A 551 19.15 -0.58 31.91
N ARG A 552 18.56 0.45 32.52
CA ARG A 552 18.97 0.95 33.83
C ARG A 552 18.79 -0.10 34.92
N GLN A 553 17.70 -0.88 34.87
CA GLN A 553 17.48 -1.97 35.82
C GLN A 553 18.46 -3.13 35.61
N ILE A 554 18.72 -3.53 34.37
CA ILE A 554 19.73 -4.55 34.05
C ILE A 554 21.14 -4.07 34.45
N MET A 555 21.48 -2.79 34.20
CA MET A 555 22.76 -2.20 34.59
C MET A 555 22.95 -2.21 36.11
N LYS A 556 21.91 -1.92 36.91
CA LYS A 556 21.97 -2.03 38.37
C LYS A 556 22.33 -3.45 38.81
N GLN A 557 21.61 -4.46 38.30
CA GLN A 557 21.87 -5.88 38.59
C GLN A 557 23.28 -6.29 38.15
N MET A 558 23.73 -5.83 36.98
CA MET A 558 25.08 -6.06 36.46
C MET A 558 26.15 -5.42 37.36
N CYS A 559 25.92 -4.20 37.88
CA CYS A 559 26.82 -3.53 38.82
C CYS A 559 26.89 -4.24 40.18
N GLU A 560 25.78 -4.78 40.69
CA GLU A 560 25.75 -5.59 41.90
C GLU A 560 26.57 -6.88 41.72
N THR A 561 26.37 -7.61 40.63
CA THR A 561 27.19 -8.81 40.32
C THR A 561 28.66 -8.48 40.08
N MET A 562 28.97 -7.33 39.44
CA MET A 562 30.34 -6.88 39.24
C MET A 562 31.02 -6.54 40.57
N LYS A 563 30.31 -5.89 41.53
CA LYS A 563 30.84 -5.62 42.87
C LYS A 563 31.19 -6.91 43.62
N ILE A 564 30.38 -7.97 43.47
CA ILE A 564 30.64 -9.30 44.06
C ILE A 564 31.85 -9.97 43.39
N GLU A 565 31.91 -10.03 42.07
CA GLU A 565 32.98 -10.71 41.34
C GLU A 565 34.34 -9.98 41.39
N VAL A 566 34.34 -8.65 41.50
CA VAL A 566 35.55 -7.86 41.78
C VAL A 566 36.09 -8.19 43.17
N ALA A 567 35.23 -8.35 44.18
CA ALA A 567 35.62 -8.82 45.51
C ALA A 567 36.11 -10.28 45.52
N ALA A 568 35.62 -11.11 44.59
CA ALA A 568 36.10 -12.49 44.38
C ALA A 568 37.42 -12.59 43.57
N GLY A 569 37.93 -11.48 43.04
CA GLY A 569 39.21 -11.43 42.30
C GLY A 569 39.10 -11.55 40.77
N HIS A 570 37.90 -11.67 40.20
CA HIS A 570 37.70 -11.79 38.74
C HIS A 570 37.54 -10.44 38.01
N GLY A 571 37.97 -9.33 38.62
CA GLY A 571 37.76 -7.98 38.11
C GLY A 571 38.35 -7.70 36.71
N THR A 572 39.46 -8.34 36.35
CA THR A 572 40.09 -8.19 35.03
C THR A 572 39.18 -8.65 33.89
N ASN A 573 38.49 -9.77 34.07
CA ASN A 573 37.54 -10.32 33.08
C ASN A 573 36.38 -9.34 32.84
N TRP A 574 35.88 -8.72 33.91
CA TRP A 574 34.81 -7.71 33.81
C TRP A 574 35.27 -6.42 33.11
N THR A 575 36.50 -5.95 33.38
CA THR A 575 37.05 -4.76 32.70
C THR A 575 37.23 -5.01 31.20
N VAL A 576 37.71 -6.19 30.79
CA VAL A 576 37.81 -6.58 29.37
C VAL A 576 36.42 -6.72 28.74
N ALA A 577 35.48 -7.40 29.41
CA ALA A 577 34.11 -7.56 28.91
C ALA A 577 33.40 -6.21 28.74
N MET A 578 33.55 -5.27 29.67
CA MET A 578 32.95 -3.95 29.52
C MET A 578 33.65 -3.11 28.45
N ALA A 579 34.98 -3.20 28.32
CA ALA A 579 35.70 -2.57 27.21
C ALA A 579 35.17 -3.05 25.86
N THR A 580 34.93 -4.35 25.66
CA THR A 580 34.32 -4.86 24.42
C THR A 580 32.92 -4.31 24.18
N VAL A 581 32.07 -4.25 25.21
CA VAL A 581 30.69 -3.75 25.09
C VAL A 581 30.66 -2.27 24.74
N ILE A 582 31.52 -1.45 25.39
CA ILE A 582 31.67 -0.02 25.09
C ILE A 582 32.22 0.19 23.68
N GLN A 583 33.28 -0.53 23.30
CA GLN A 583 33.87 -0.47 21.97
C GLN A 583 32.83 -0.78 20.88
N ASP A 584 32.15 -1.93 20.99
CA ASP A 584 31.22 -2.43 19.99
C ASP A 584 29.97 -1.52 19.85
N ARG A 585 29.51 -0.89 20.95
CA ARG A 585 28.45 0.13 20.92
C ARG A 585 28.88 1.44 20.26
N LEU A 586 30.06 1.96 20.61
CA LEU A 586 30.57 3.19 20.01
C LEU A 586 30.91 3.01 18.52
N LEU A 587 31.53 1.89 18.15
CA LEU A 587 31.86 1.57 16.75
C LEU A 587 30.59 1.31 15.91
N ARG A 588 29.51 0.73 16.47
CA ARG A 588 28.22 0.63 15.78
C ARG A 588 27.60 1.99 15.41
N SER A 589 27.89 3.03 16.19
CA SER A 589 27.39 4.39 15.93
C SER A 589 28.26 5.17 14.93
N LEU A 590 29.35 4.59 14.44
CA LEU A 590 30.35 5.27 13.61
C LEU A 590 30.52 4.58 12.24
N GLN A 591 30.54 5.38 11.17
CA GLN A 591 30.87 4.88 9.84
C GLN A 591 32.34 4.43 9.75
N ARG A 592 32.56 3.28 9.12
CA ARG A 592 33.90 2.70 8.86
C ARG A 592 34.68 3.64 7.93
N GLY A 593 35.61 4.41 8.50
CA GLY A 593 36.40 5.42 7.78
C GLY A 593 36.56 6.76 8.52
N ASN A 594 35.79 7.01 9.58
CA ASN A 594 36.00 8.17 10.45
C ASN A 594 37.29 8.01 11.28
N SER A 595 38.07 9.08 11.48
CA SER A 595 39.26 9.05 12.35
C SER A 595 38.91 8.70 13.81
N LEU A 596 37.72 9.07 14.29
CA LEU A 596 37.22 8.66 15.61
C LEU A 596 36.99 7.14 15.72
N TYR A 597 36.59 6.47 14.63
CA TYR A 597 36.44 5.01 14.59
C TYR A 597 37.80 4.33 14.85
N VAL A 598 38.86 4.82 14.22
CA VAL A 598 40.23 4.30 14.40
C VAL A 598 40.69 4.51 15.84
N ILE A 599 40.61 5.75 16.35
CA ILE A 599 41.03 6.10 17.73
C ILE A 599 40.31 5.24 18.78
N ILE A 600 38.99 5.05 18.64
CA ILE A 600 38.20 4.20 19.55
C ILE A 600 38.59 2.72 19.40
N SER A 601 38.81 2.24 18.17
CA SER A 601 39.21 0.85 17.93
C SER A 601 40.58 0.51 18.54
N GLU A 602 41.55 1.44 18.47
CA GLU A 602 42.90 1.26 19.01
C GLU A 602 42.94 1.38 20.55
N ALA A 603 42.24 2.36 21.11
CA ALA A 603 42.27 2.62 22.56
C ALA A 603 41.46 1.61 23.40
N LEU A 604 40.42 1.01 22.83
CA LEU A 604 39.55 0.03 23.48
C LEU A 604 39.76 -1.42 22.96
N ASP A 605 40.87 -1.73 22.27
CA ASP A 605 41.14 -3.11 21.81
C ASP A 605 41.14 -4.08 23.02
N PRO A 606 40.24 -5.08 23.05
CA PRO A 606 40.17 -6.03 24.16
C PRO A 606 41.48 -6.77 24.43
N LYS A 607 42.31 -7.03 23.41
CA LYS A 607 43.62 -7.68 23.59
C LYS A 607 44.60 -6.77 24.30
N LEU A 608 44.58 -5.47 23.95
CA LEU A 608 45.39 -4.46 24.61
C LEU A 608 44.94 -4.28 26.07
N VAL A 609 43.62 -4.10 26.31
CA VAL A 609 43.05 -3.96 27.65
C VAL A 609 43.35 -5.19 28.51
N GLN A 610 43.18 -6.40 27.97
CA GLN A 610 43.53 -7.64 28.67
C GLN A 610 45.01 -7.66 29.06
N SER A 611 45.93 -7.38 28.13
CA SER A 611 47.37 -7.38 28.43
C SER A 611 47.78 -6.32 29.46
N GLN A 612 47.13 -5.15 29.46
CA GLN A 612 47.36 -4.10 30.45
C GLN A 612 46.79 -4.47 31.83
N CYS A 613 45.66 -5.17 31.88
CA CYS A 613 45.09 -5.72 33.11
C CYS A 613 45.97 -6.82 33.70
N GLU A 614 46.44 -7.77 32.87
CA GLU A 614 47.35 -8.86 33.29
C GLU A 614 48.70 -8.32 33.77
N ALA A 615 49.20 -7.24 33.14
CA ALA A 615 50.42 -6.54 33.57
C ALA A 615 50.21 -5.55 34.74
N GLY A 616 48.98 -5.39 35.25
CA GLY A 616 48.66 -4.45 36.35
C GLY A 616 48.86 -2.97 36.01
N THR A 617 48.88 -2.59 34.73
CA THR A 617 49.16 -1.22 34.25
C THR A 617 47.93 -0.46 33.76
N PHE A 618 46.76 -1.12 33.68
CA PHE A 618 45.51 -0.47 33.26
C PHE A 618 45.04 0.58 34.28
N SER A 619 44.87 1.83 33.83
CA SER A 619 44.39 2.96 34.66
C SER A 619 42.96 3.33 34.31
N TYR A 620 42.04 3.08 35.26
CA TYR A 620 40.63 3.48 35.13
C TYR A 620 40.45 5.00 34.98
N GLU A 621 41.28 5.80 35.64
CA GLU A 621 41.20 7.27 35.55
C GLU A 621 41.59 7.75 34.14
N ASN A 622 42.64 7.18 33.53
CA ASN A 622 43.02 7.49 32.16
C ASN A 622 41.92 7.09 31.16
N PHE A 623 41.23 5.98 31.42
CA PHE A 623 40.08 5.54 30.63
C PHE A 623 38.91 6.55 30.72
N PHE A 624 38.51 6.99 31.91
CA PHE A 624 37.45 7.99 32.03
C PHE A 624 37.84 9.35 31.42
N VAL A 625 39.10 9.79 31.58
CA VAL A 625 39.62 10.99 30.91
C VAL A 625 39.54 10.86 29.38
N PHE A 626 39.87 9.69 28.81
CA PHE A 626 39.71 9.43 27.38
C PHE A 626 38.23 9.52 26.93
N MET A 627 37.32 8.90 27.69
CA MET A 627 35.88 8.95 27.38
C MET A 627 35.30 10.37 27.49
N ASN A 628 35.70 11.15 28.50
CA ASN A 628 35.31 12.55 28.67
C ASN A 628 35.71 13.44 27.48
N ASN A 629 36.80 13.12 26.79
CA ASN A 629 37.25 13.83 25.59
C ASN A 629 36.52 13.40 24.29
N ILE A 630 35.93 12.20 24.28
CA ILE A 630 35.29 11.61 23.10
C ILE A 630 33.77 11.79 23.10
N LEU A 631 33.08 11.61 24.23
CA LEU A 631 31.62 11.74 24.31
C LEU A 631 31.09 13.07 23.74
N PRO A 632 31.68 14.25 24.04
CA PRO A 632 31.23 15.53 23.46
C PRO A 632 31.38 15.63 21.92
N ARG A 633 32.15 14.73 21.30
CA ARG A 633 32.35 14.67 19.84
C ARG A 633 31.43 13.67 19.14
N LEU A 634 30.77 12.80 19.91
CA LEU A 634 29.85 11.77 19.41
C LEU A 634 28.38 12.12 19.67
N CYS A 635 28.09 12.76 20.79
CA CYS A 635 26.72 13.17 21.14
C CYS A 635 26.24 14.37 20.30
N ALA A 636 24.93 14.45 20.07
CA ALA A 636 24.30 15.58 19.40
C ALA A 636 24.25 16.83 20.30
N PRO A 637 24.30 18.07 19.74
CA PRO A 637 24.42 19.30 20.54
C PRO A 637 23.33 19.54 21.60
N TYR A 638 22.14 18.95 21.44
CA TYR A 638 21.08 19.05 22.45
C TYR A 638 21.33 18.20 23.70
N ARG A 639 22.24 17.22 23.64
CA ARG A 639 22.70 16.40 24.78
C ARG A 639 23.86 17.02 25.55
N ASP A 640 24.41 18.15 25.10
CA ASP A 640 25.57 18.80 25.73
C ASP A 640 25.41 19.02 27.23
N SER A 641 24.19 19.32 27.71
CA SER A 641 23.88 19.48 29.13
C SER A 641 24.08 18.18 29.93
N VAL A 642 23.62 17.04 29.39
CA VAL A 642 23.76 15.71 30.00
C VAL A 642 25.22 15.26 30.00
N VAL A 643 25.94 15.51 28.90
CA VAL A 643 27.37 15.16 28.80
C VAL A 643 28.22 16.03 29.73
N LYS A 644 27.93 17.33 29.87
CA LYS A 644 28.60 18.20 30.84
C LYS A 644 28.35 17.75 32.28
N ALA A 645 27.10 17.45 32.64
CA ALA A 645 26.77 16.92 33.97
C ALA A 645 27.52 15.61 34.28
N TYR A 646 27.68 14.71 33.29
CA TYR A 646 28.50 13.50 33.44
C TYR A 646 29.99 13.79 33.66
N ILE A 647 30.57 14.76 32.92
CA ILE A 647 31.98 15.15 33.06
C ILE A 647 32.26 15.83 34.40
N GLU A 648 31.32 16.64 34.90
CA GLU A 648 31.41 17.32 36.20
C GLU A 648 31.21 16.36 37.38
N ASP A 649 30.34 15.35 37.26
CA ASP A 649 30.10 14.36 38.32
C ASP A 649 31.17 13.25 38.37
N THR A 650 32.27 13.58 39.05
CA THR A 650 33.39 12.65 39.36
C THR A 650 33.13 11.78 40.61
N SER A 651 31.92 11.78 41.20
CA SER A 651 31.64 11.13 42.48
C SER A 651 31.43 9.60 42.40
N GLY A 652 31.77 8.87 43.46
CA GLY A 652 31.53 7.43 43.59
C GLY A 652 32.60 6.51 42.98
N ASP A 653 32.40 5.21 43.16
CA ASP A 653 33.34 4.15 42.75
C ASP A 653 33.48 4.03 41.23
N ALA A 654 34.56 3.41 40.76
CA ALA A 654 34.80 3.16 39.34
C ALA A 654 33.63 2.41 38.65
N ILE A 655 32.95 1.51 39.38
CA ILE A 655 31.77 0.76 38.88
C ILE A 655 30.55 1.70 38.74
N ASP A 656 30.38 2.66 39.65
CA ASP A 656 29.25 3.60 39.59
C ASP A 656 29.47 4.66 38.49
N ARG A 657 30.72 5.12 38.30
CA ARG A 657 31.12 5.95 37.15
C ARG A 657 30.90 5.22 35.82
N LEU A 658 31.15 3.91 35.79
CA LEU A 658 30.95 3.05 34.62
C LEU A 658 29.45 2.85 34.31
N ALA A 659 28.59 2.73 35.33
CA ALA A 659 27.15 2.70 35.16
C ALA A 659 26.61 4.00 34.55
N ARG A 660 27.12 5.16 34.99
CA ARG A 660 26.78 6.48 34.41
C ARG A 660 27.33 6.64 32.99
N LEU A 661 28.52 6.13 32.70
CA LEU A 661 29.07 6.09 31.34
C LEU A 661 28.16 5.29 30.40
N MET A 662 27.72 4.11 30.83
CA MET A 662 26.84 3.25 30.06
C MET A 662 25.47 3.88 29.81
N SER A 663 24.90 4.65 30.75
CA SER A 663 23.62 5.34 30.51
C SER A 663 23.75 6.47 29.48
N VAL A 664 24.89 7.17 29.42
CA VAL A 664 25.18 8.14 28.34
C VAL A 664 25.34 7.44 26.99
N ILE A 665 26.00 6.27 26.95
CA ILE A 665 26.13 5.45 25.73
C ILE A 665 24.78 4.87 25.28
N ASP A 666 23.87 4.52 26.20
CA ASP A 666 22.50 4.12 25.88
C ASP A 666 21.72 5.28 25.21
N LEU A 667 21.86 6.51 25.70
CA LEU A 667 21.26 7.70 25.07
C LEU A 667 21.85 7.97 23.68
N LEU A 668 23.17 7.89 23.52
CA LEU A 668 23.82 7.99 22.20
C LEU A 668 23.29 6.93 21.23
N SER A 669 23.10 5.70 21.71
CA SER A 669 22.55 4.59 20.91
C SER A 669 21.07 4.83 20.52
N LEU A 670 20.28 5.45 21.40
CA LEU A 670 18.91 5.87 21.10
C LEU A 670 18.88 6.97 20.04
N ASP A 671 19.70 8.01 20.22
CA ASP A 671 19.78 9.16 19.31
C ASP A 671 20.19 8.70 17.90
N GLN A 672 21.19 7.80 17.80
CA GLN A 672 21.58 7.17 16.54
C GLN A 672 20.46 6.31 15.92
N THR A 673 19.73 5.54 16.73
CA THR A 673 18.59 4.75 16.25
C THR A 673 17.49 5.66 15.68
N ASN A 674 17.13 6.71 16.41
CA ASN A 674 16.15 7.70 15.97
C ASN A 674 16.59 8.46 14.72
N PHE A 675 17.89 8.72 14.54
CA PHE A 675 18.44 9.28 13.30
C PHE A 675 18.33 8.30 12.12
N MET A 676 18.64 7.02 12.31
CA MET A 676 18.49 6.00 11.27
C MET A 676 17.02 5.81 10.86
N ILE A 677 16.08 5.84 11.82
CA ILE A 677 14.63 5.80 11.54
C ILE A 677 14.23 7.02 10.70
N GLN A 678 14.66 8.24 11.05
CA GLN A 678 14.37 9.45 10.27
C GLN A 678 14.94 9.41 8.85
N LEU A 679 16.15 8.85 8.68
CA LEU A 679 16.76 8.71 7.35
C LEU A 679 16.02 7.70 6.46
N ALA A 680 15.48 6.62 7.05
CA ALA A 680 14.73 5.59 6.34
C ALA A 680 13.23 5.91 6.19
N ALA A 681 12.68 6.79 7.03
CA ALA A 681 11.24 7.07 7.12
C ALA A 681 10.56 7.39 5.77
N PRO A 682 11.14 8.18 4.84
CA PRO A 682 10.48 8.46 3.56
C PRO A 682 10.21 7.20 2.73
N GLN A 683 11.20 6.30 2.65
CA GLN A 683 11.09 5.04 1.91
C GLN A 683 10.19 4.04 2.64
N LEU A 684 10.32 3.97 3.98
CA LEU A 684 9.48 3.10 4.80
C LEU A 684 8.00 3.48 4.69
N ILE A 685 7.65 4.78 4.71
CA ILE A 685 6.27 5.26 4.60
C ILE A 685 5.66 4.95 3.23
N GLU A 686 6.44 4.97 2.15
CA GLU A 686 5.97 4.63 0.80
C GLU A 686 5.62 3.13 0.69
N GLU A 687 6.48 2.24 1.20
CA GLU A 687 6.22 0.80 1.19
C GLU A 687 5.29 0.31 2.33
N ALA A 688 5.06 1.15 3.34
CA ALA A 688 4.39 0.76 4.60
C ALA A 688 3.03 0.06 4.43
N PRO A 689 2.05 0.58 3.65
CA PRO A 689 0.75 -0.07 3.54
C PRO A 689 0.85 -1.46 2.88
N GLY A 690 1.77 -1.61 1.93
CA GLY A 690 2.05 -2.88 1.26
C GLY A 690 2.81 -3.86 2.15
N TYR A 691 3.68 -3.39 3.05
CA TYR A 691 4.32 -4.24 4.06
C TYR A 691 3.32 -4.70 5.13
N GLU A 692 2.56 -3.78 5.70
CA GLU A 692 1.58 -4.03 6.76
C GLU A 692 0.52 -5.04 6.31
N LYS A 693 -0.07 -4.83 5.12
CA LYS A 693 -1.01 -5.77 4.52
C LYS A 693 -0.41 -7.17 4.38
N ARG A 694 0.78 -7.29 3.77
CA ARG A 694 1.45 -8.60 3.60
C ARG A 694 1.82 -9.26 4.94
N ALA A 695 2.15 -8.47 5.97
CA ALA A 695 2.44 -8.99 7.30
C ALA A 695 1.18 -9.52 8.00
N PHE A 696 0.07 -8.78 7.90
CA PHE A 696 -1.23 -9.21 8.41
C PHE A 696 -1.77 -10.44 7.68
N ASP A 697 -1.74 -10.45 6.34
CA ASP A 697 -2.20 -11.57 5.52
C ASP A 697 -1.40 -12.86 5.82
N ARG A 698 -0.07 -12.76 6.05
CA ARG A 698 0.74 -13.88 6.56
C ARG A 698 0.29 -14.33 7.94
N GLY A 699 0.06 -13.41 8.88
CA GLY A 699 -0.41 -13.75 10.23
C GLY A 699 -1.77 -14.46 10.24
N VAL A 700 -2.67 -14.10 9.33
CA VAL A 700 -3.96 -14.78 9.12
C VAL A 700 -3.75 -16.17 8.50
N ALA A 701 -2.87 -16.31 7.50
CA ALA A 701 -2.55 -17.60 6.88
C ALA A 701 -1.85 -18.58 7.84
N ASP A 702 -0.97 -18.07 8.71
CA ASP A 702 -0.28 -18.83 9.76
C ASP A 702 -1.20 -19.22 10.94
N GLY A 703 -2.41 -18.65 11.01
CA GLY A 703 -3.33 -18.80 12.13
C GLY A 703 -2.89 -18.07 13.41
N THR A 704 -1.89 -17.19 13.36
CA THR A 704 -1.49 -16.35 14.51
C THR A 704 -2.46 -15.20 14.74
N ILE A 705 -3.13 -14.73 13.67
CA ILE A 705 -4.16 -13.70 13.71
C ILE A 705 -5.52 -14.32 13.35
N SER A 706 -6.46 -14.27 14.28
CA SER A 706 -7.87 -14.60 14.03
C SER A 706 -8.57 -13.43 13.33
N LEU A 707 -9.66 -13.68 12.60
CA LEU A 707 -10.58 -12.63 12.10
C LEU A 707 -11.92 -12.60 12.87
N SER A 708 -11.97 -13.24 14.03
CA SER A 708 -13.22 -13.45 14.78
C SER A 708 -13.74 -12.19 15.47
N LYS A 709 -12.86 -11.37 16.08
CA LYS A 709 -13.23 -10.08 16.70
C LYS A 709 -13.62 -9.08 15.60
N THR A 710 -12.91 -9.05 14.48
CA THR A 710 -13.18 -8.20 13.31
C THR A 710 -14.53 -8.53 12.67
N ARG A 711 -14.85 -9.82 12.45
CA ARG A 711 -16.18 -10.27 12.00
C ARG A 711 -17.30 -9.89 12.97
N ARG A 712 -17.06 -10.02 14.28
CA ARG A 712 -18.04 -9.65 15.33
C ARG A 712 -18.29 -8.14 15.35
N PHE A 713 -17.24 -7.34 15.36
CA PHE A 713 -17.25 -5.88 15.27
C PHE A 713 -18.08 -5.43 14.06
N TRP A 714 -17.73 -5.89 12.86
CA TRP A 714 -18.43 -5.54 11.63
C TRP A 714 -19.93 -5.85 11.68
N ARG A 715 -20.29 -7.05 12.13
CA ARG A 715 -21.69 -7.50 12.23
C ARG A 715 -22.51 -6.65 13.20
N ILE A 716 -21.94 -6.25 14.35
CA ILE A 716 -22.62 -5.42 15.35
C ILE A 716 -22.92 -4.03 14.77
N HIS A 717 -21.92 -3.33 14.26
CA HIS A 717 -22.11 -1.95 13.79
C HIS A 717 -22.89 -1.87 12.47
N ARG A 718 -22.75 -2.87 11.57
CA ARG A 718 -23.61 -3.00 10.38
C ARG A 718 -25.07 -3.15 10.79
N LYS A 719 -25.38 -4.04 11.74
CA LYS A 719 -26.75 -4.22 12.25
C LYS A 719 -27.29 -2.95 12.88
N MET A 720 -26.51 -2.25 13.71
CA MET A 720 -26.93 -0.99 14.33
C MET A 720 -27.34 0.07 13.28
N ILE A 721 -26.55 0.24 12.22
CA ILE A 721 -26.88 1.21 11.16
C ILE A 721 -28.09 0.73 10.33
N VAL A 722 -28.17 -0.56 10.00
CA VAL A 722 -29.34 -1.16 9.31
C VAL A 722 -30.62 -0.92 10.12
N ASP A 723 -30.61 -1.18 11.42
CA ASP A 723 -31.77 -0.95 12.31
C ASP A 723 -32.09 0.56 12.44
N GLU A 724 -31.07 1.43 12.36
CA GLU A 724 -31.24 2.89 12.29
C GLU A 724 -31.81 3.39 10.94
N MET A 725 -31.51 2.72 9.82
CA MET A 725 -32.06 3.04 8.50
C MET A 725 -33.52 2.56 8.42
N LYS A 726 -33.83 1.35 8.89
CA LYS A 726 -35.21 0.82 9.02
C LYS A 726 -36.12 1.68 9.90
N LYS A 727 -35.57 2.35 10.92
CA LYS A 727 -36.31 3.32 11.75
C LYS A 727 -36.58 4.66 11.06
N ARG A 728 -35.78 5.03 10.05
CA ARG A 728 -35.95 6.27 9.27
C ARG A 728 -36.85 6.07 8.05
N ASP A 729 -36.86 4.87 7.46
CA ASP A 729 -37.77 4.44 6.40
C ASP A 729 -38.56 3.19 6.84
N PRO A 730 -39.62 3.35 7.67
CA PRO A 730 -40.47 2.24 8.09
C PRO A 730 -41.40 1.75 6.97
N GLU A 731 -41.56 2.50 5.89
CA GLU A 731 -42.41 2.16 4.74
C GLU A 731 -41.64 1.37 3.66
N GLY A 732 -40.30 1.29 3.77
CA GLY A 732 -39.44 0.45 2.92
C GLY A 732 -39.28 0.97 1.49
N ILE A 733 -39.47 2.28 1.28
CA ILE A 733 -39.50 2.92 -0.03
C ILE A 733 -38.14 2.82 -0.75
N GLN A 734 -37.04 2.83 0.02
CA GLN A 734 -35.67 2.75 -0.51
C GLN A 734 -35.13 1.32 -0.69
N GLY A 735 -35.93 0.28 -0.48
CA GLY A 735 -35.52 -1.11 -0.60
C GLY A 735 -34.72 -1.60 0.61
N GLU A 736 -33.84 -2.60 0.41
CA GLU A 736 -33.01 -3.09 1.52
C GLU A 736 -31.94 -2.07 1.95
N PRO A 737 -31.79 -1.80 3.26
CA PRO A 737 -30.86 -0.80 3.76
C PRO A 737 -29.41 -1.27 3.61
N HIS A 738 -28.70 -0.66 2.65
CA HIS A 738 -27.31 -0.97 2.35
C HIS A 738 -26.38 0.16 2.85
N PRO A 739 -25.84 0.07 4.09
CA PRO A 739 -25.03 1.14 4.67
C PRO A 739 -23.62 1.16 4.09
N PRO A 740 -23.05 2.33 3.69
CA PRO A 740 -21.71 2.38 3.12
C PRO A 740 -20.65 1.89 4.13
N SER A 741 -19.74 1.04 3.65
CA SER A 741 -18.69 0.36 4.45
C SER A 741 -17.88 1.31 5.33
N ALA A 742 -17.41 2.43 4.78
CA ALA A 742 -16.66 3.46 5.51
C ALA A 742 -17.46 4.10 6.68
N ARG A 743 -18.80 4.11 6.63
CA ARG A 743 -19.67 4.57 7.73
C ARG A 743 -19.88 3.48 8.78
N VAL A 744 -19.98 2.21 8.38
CA VAL A 744 -20.00 1.07 9.31
C VAL A 744 -18.72 1.05 10.14
N TYR A 745 -17.58 1.25 9.49
CA TYR A 745 -16.28 1.37 10.14
C TYR A 745 -16.22 2.57 11.11
N ALA A 746 -16.56 3.77 10.64
CA ALA A 746 -16.53 4.99 11.47
C ALA A 746 -17.48 4.91 12.69
N GLN A 747 -18.63 4.24 12.55
CA GLN A 747 -19.52 3.92 13.65
C GLN A 747 -18.85 3.03 14.68
N GLY A 748 -18.21 1.94 14.23
CA GLY A 748 -17.51 1.01 15.12
C GLY A 748 -16.36 1.65 15.86
N LEU A 749 -15.49 2.40 15.18
CA LEU A 749 -14.36 3.08 15.84
C LEU A 749 -14.83 4.08 16.90
N ALA A 750 -15.87 4.87 16.59
CA ALA A 750 -16.46 5.80 17.56
C ALA A 750 -17.13 5.07 18.74
N ASP A 751 -17.81 3.96 18.50
CA ASP A 751 -18.47 3.17 19.54
C ASP A 751 -17.48 2.44 20.45
N THR A 752 -16.36 1.93 19.93
CA THR A 752 -15.30 1.27 20.72
C THR A 752 -14.61 2.23 21.68
N VAL A 753 -14.35 3.47 21.27
CA VAL A 753 -13.65 4.47 22.10
C VAL A 753 -14.61 5.21 23.03
N LEU A 754 -15.87 5.44 22.62
CA LEU A 754 -16.85 6.23 23.37
C LEU A 754 -17.98 5.37 23.97
N SER A 755 -17.74 4.07 24.16
CA SER A 755 -18.58 3.18 24.96
C SER A 755 -18.59 3.58 26.43
N ASN A 756 -19.69 3.34 27.13
CA ASN A 756 -19.76 3.45 28.60
C ASN A 756 -19.13 2.25 29.33
N ALA A 757 -18.33 1.45 28.63
CA ALA A 757 -17.59 0.30 29.16
C ALA A 757 -16.13 0.44 28.73
N LEU A 758 -15.22 -0.08 29.55
CA LEU A 758 -13.79 -0.10 29.27
C LEU A 758 -13.49 -0.76 27.91
N VAL A 759 -12.45 -0.25 27.24
CA VAL A 759 -11.89 -0.85 26.02
C VAL A 759 -11.23 -2.18 26.40
N SER A 760 -12.00 -3.27 26.31
CA SER A 760 -11.50 -4.63 26.51
C SER A 760 -10.81 -5.13 25.23
N GLU A 761 -9.77 -5.95 25.39
CA GLU A 761 -9.08 -6.65 24.32
C GLU A 761 -10.04 -7.46 23.42
N ASP A 762 -11.19 -7.89 23.93
CA ASP A 762 -12.22 -8.63 23.17
C ASP A 762 -13.12 -7.75 22.28
N LEU A 763 -13.08 -6.43 22.46
CA LEU A 763 -13.85 -5.46 21.69
C LEU A 763 -13.04 -4.80 20.57
N VAL A 764 -11.72 -4.80 20.68
CA VAL A 764 -10.82 -4.28 19.64
C VAL A 764 -10.71 -5.33 18.51
N PRO A 765 -10.99 -4.97 17.24
CA PRO A 765 -10.80 -5.87 16.11
C PRO A 765 -9.31 -6.16 15.88
N GLU A 766 -8.97 -7.32 15.34
CA GLU A 766 -7.56 -7.75 15.21
C GLU A 766 -6.71 -6.87 14.26
N THR A 767 -7.34 -6.13 13.35
CA THR A 767 -6.69 -5.09 12.53
C THR A 767 -6.16 -3.92 13.38
N LEU A 768 -6.93 -3.45 14.37
CA LEU A 768 -6.57 -2.38 15.30
C LEU A 768 -5.77 -2.87 16.53
N SER A 769 -5.21 -4.07 16.48
CA SER A 769 -4.45 -4.67 17.60
C SER A 769 -3.23 -3.82 18.01
N LEU A 770 -2.53 -3.23 17.05
CA LEU A 770 -1.38 -2.35 17.29
C LEU A 770 -1.81 -1.05 17.99
N ASP A 771 -2.99 -0.51 17.65
CA ASP A 771 -3.52 0.74 18.20
C ASP A 771 -4.24 0.59 19.56
N ARG A 772 -4.35 -0.62 20.13
CA ARG A 772 -5.07 -0.87 21.39
C ARG A 772 -4.75 0.15 22.49
N ARG A 773 -3.46 0.37 22.78
CA ARG A 773 -2.99 1.34 23.80
C ARG A 773 -3.33 2.80 23.45
N ARG A 774 -3.47 3.12 22.17
CA ARG A 774 -3.88 4.45 21.69
C ARG A 774 -5.38 4.64 21.90
N LEU A 775 -6.19 3.62 21.57
CA LEU A 775 -7.63 3.60 21.82
C LEU A 775 -7.96 3.68 23.32
N GLU A 776 -7.20 2.98 24.18
CA GLU A 776 -7.30 3.06 25.64
C GLU A 776 -7.01 4.48 26.17
N ARG A 777 -5.94 5.13 25.69
CA ARG A 777 -5.63 6.54 26.03
C ARG A 777 -6.71 7.51 25.55
N LEU A 778 -7.23 7.35 24.32
CA LEU A 778 -8.31 8.16 23.78
C LEU A 778 -9.62 7.97 24.57
N HIS A 779 -9.91 6.75 25.01
CA HIS A 779 -11.04 6.44 25.89
C HIS A 779 -10.90 7.11 27.27
N ALA A 780 -9.73 7.00 27.91
CA ALA A 780 -9.44 7.70 29.16
C ALA A 780 -9.58 9.22 29.00
N ARG A 781 -9.07 9.81 27.91
CA ARG A 781 -9.22 11.25 27.63
C ARG A 781 -10.67 11.65 27.39
N ALA A 782 -11.45 10.84 26.67
CA ALA A 782 -12.89 11.05 26.53
C ALA A 782 -13.62 11.02 27.88
N PHE A 783 -13.25 10.08 28.76
CA PHE A 783 -13.83 9.97 30.09
C PHE A 783 -13.49 11.18 30.97
N GLN A 784 -12.26 11.70 30.92
CA GLN A 784 -11.87 12.96 31.58
C GLN A 784 -12.72 14.15 31.07
N ILE A 785 -12.88 14.29 29.76
CA ILE A 785 -13.70 15.36 29.14
C ILE A 785 -15.16 15.25 29.58
N VAL A 786 -15.76 14.05 29.48
CA VAL A 786 -17.15 13.79 29.91
C VAL A 786 -17.33 14.07 31.39
N ALA A 787 -16.36 13.68 32.22
CA ALA A 787 -16.40 13.91 33.65
C ALA A 787 -16.38 15.39 34.00
N THR A 788 -15.37 16.13 33.54
CA THR A 788 -15.27 17.58 33.78
C THR A 788 -16.48 18.32 33.22
N ALA A 789 -16.94 17.97 32.00
CA ALA A 789 -18.17 18.51 31.44
C ALA A 789 -19.42 18.22 32.30
N SER A 790 -19.56 17.01 32.85
CA SER A 790 -20.69 16.67 33.71
C SER A 790 -20.69 17.46 35.01
N ILE A 791 -19.51 17.66 35.61
CA ILE A 791 -19.31 18.43 36.85
C ILE A 791 -19.59 19.93 36.60
N LEU A 792 -19.11 20.48 35.49
CA LEU A 792 -19.40 21.87 35.11
C LEU A 792 -20.88 22.07 34.76
N LEU A 793 -21.51 21.11 34.08
CA LEU A 793 -22.93 21.20 33.73
C LEU A 793 -23.84 21.06 34.96
N THR A 794 -23.53 20.17 35.91
CA THR A 794 -24.27 20.10 37.17
C THR A 794 -24.09 21.37 37.99
N ALA A 795 -22.87 21.91 38.11
CA ALA A 795 -22.62 23.18 38.79
C ALA A 795 -23.38 24.36 38.14
N LYS A 796 -23.37 24.48 36.81
CA LYS A 796 -24.14 25.48 36.05
C LYS A 796 -25.64 25.38 36.33
N ASN A 797 -26.20 24.17 36.27
CA ASN A 797 -27.62 23.90 36.52
C ASN A 797 -28.02 24.23 37.97
N LEU A 798 -27.20 23.84 38.95
CA LEU A 798 -27.42 24.16 40.38
C LEU A 798 -27.38 25.67 40.65
N LEU A 799 -26.54 26.41 39.92
CA LEU A 799 -26.45 27.87 39.96
C LEU A 799 -27.42 28.60 39.00
N LYS A 800 -28.33 27.87 38.32
CA LYS A 800 -29.30 28.40 37.34
C LYS A 800 -28.67 29.27 36.22
N ARG A 801 -27.45 28.94 35.80
CA ARG A 801 -26.73 29.64 34.72
C ARG A 801 -26.96 28.94 33.39
N ASP A 802 -26.75 29.66 32.28
CA ASP A 802 -26.84 29.08 30.94
C ASP A 802 -25.79 27.97 30.77
N ALA A 803 -26.24 26.79 30.34
CA ALA A 803 -25.39 25.64 30.00
C ALA A 803 -24.36 25.98 28.90
N ARG A 804 -24.63 26.97 28.05
CA ARG A 804 -23.72 27.46 27.00
C ARG A 804 -22.65 28.44 27.49
N SER A 805 -22.73 28.92 28.73
CA SER A 805 -21.68 29.78 29.30
C SER A 805 -20.35 29.02 29.37
N GLN A 806 -19.25 29.68 29.02
CA GLN A 806 -17.91 29.06 28.95
C GLN A 806 -17.17 29.23 30.28
N TRP A 807 -16.89 28.13 30.97
CA TRP A 807 -16.10 28.06 32.21
C TRP A 807 -14.73 27.43 31.91
N LYS A 808 -14.02 28.02 30.94
CA LYS A 808 -12.81 27.41 30.37
C LYS A 808 -11.67 27.35 31.38
N ALA A 809 -11.48 28.39 32.19
CA ALA A 809 -10.43 28.40 33.22
C ALA A 809 -10.67 27.34 34.31
N GLU A 810 -11.93 26.96 34.55
CA GLU A 810 -12.32 25.91 35.50
C GLU A 810 -12.10 24.53 34.85
N ALA A 811 -12.49 24.38 33.58
CA ALA A 811 -12.27 23.17 32.79
C ALA A 811 -10.78 22.83 32.68
N ASP A 812 -9.95 23.80 32.28
CA ASP A 812 -8.51 23.64 32.12
C ASP A 812 -7.84 23.31 33.48
N ARG A 813 -8.25 23.98 34.58
CA ARG A 813 -7.77 23.68 35.95
C ARG A 813 -8.15 22.29 36.45
N ILE A 814 -9.31 21.76 36.09
CA ILE A 814 -9.73 20.40 36.48
C ILE A 814 -9.04 19.36 35.58
N LEU A 815 -8.91 19.61 34.27
CA LEU A 815 -8.22 18.71 33.34
C LEU A 815 -6.70 18.63 33.56
N SER A 816 -6.09 19.60 34.26
CA SER A 816 -4.67 19.58 34.63
C SER A 816 -4.36 18.78 35.90
N LEU A 817 -5.37 18.26 36.60
CA LEU A 817 -5.18 17.41 37.78
C LEU A 817 -4.99 15.95 37.36
N ASP A 818 -4.20 15.19 38.12
CA ASP A 818 -4.10 13.74 37.92
C ASP A 818 -5.38 13.06 38.41
N PHE A 819 -6.12 12.45 37.47
CA PHE A 819 -7.38 11.77 37.76
C PHE A 819 -7.22 10.46 38.56
N ASN A 820 -6.00 9.99 38.78
CA ASN A 820 -5.70 8.87 39.66
C ASN A 820 -5.71 9.26 41.16
N GLU A 821 -5.30 10.50 41.48
CA GLU A 821 -5.14 11.00 42.85
C GLU A 821 -6.20 12.06 43.26
N ILE A 822 -7.08 12.45 42.33
CA ILE A 822 -8.01 13.56 42.50
C ILE A 822 -9.09 13.30 43.57
N THR A 823 -9.13 14.15 44.60
CA THR A 823 -10.21 14.14 45.59
C THR A 823 -11.37 15.03 45.17
N ALA A 824 -12.60 14.64 45.55
CA ALA A 824 -13.80 15.42 45.26
C ALA A 824 -13.74 16.84 45.87
N GLU A 825 -13.13 16.97 47.05
CA GLU A 825 -12.91 18.23 47.76
C GLU A 825 -12.01 19.20 46.98
N ARG A 826 -10.97 18.67 46.29
CA ARG A 826 -10.11 19.49 45.44
C ARG A 826 -10.87 20.09 44.26
N VAL A 827 -11.72 19.31 43.59
CA VAL A 827 -12.59 19.79 42.51
C VAL A 827 -13.60 20.83 43.03
N GLN A 828 -14.19 20.59 44.19
CA GLN A 828 -15.11 21.55 44.82
C GLN A 828 -14.42 22.88 45.15
N SER A 829 -13.23 22.86 45.76
CA SER A 829 -12.50 24.11 46.09
C SER A 829 -12.17 24.97 44.85
N ILE A 830 -11.85 24.35 43.71
CA ILE A 830 -11.63 25.07 42.44
C ILE A 830 -12.91 25.77 41.99
N LEU A 831 -14.06 25.10 42.06
CA LEU A 831 -15.34 25.66 41.64
C LEU A 831 -15.86 26.70 42.64
N GLU A 832 -15.80 26.43 43.94
CA GLU A 832 -16.28 27.34 45.01
C GLU A 832 -15.44 28.62 45.11
N SER A 833 -14.13 28.55 44.87
CA SER A 833 -13.25 29.74 44.82
C SER A 833 -13.62 30.72 43.70
N THR A 834 -14.27 30.24 42.64
CA THR A 834 -14.65 31.07 41.47
C THR A 834 -16.15 31.35 41.47
N HIS A 835 -16.96 30.44 42.01
CA HIS A 835 -18.42 30.42 41.98
C HIS A 835 -18.96 29.87 43.32
N PRO A 836 -19.19 30.73 44.33
CA PRO A 836 -19.73 30.29 45.61
C PRO A 836 -21.14 29.69 45.45
N MET A 837 -21.37 28.56 46.11
CA MET A 837 -22.62 27.79 46.05
C MET A 837 -23.30 27.69 47.43
N PRO A 838 -24.64 27.60 47.50
CA PRO A 838 -25.34 27.22 48.73
C PRO A 838 -24.91 25.83 49.23
N PRO A 839 -24.90 25.56 50.55
CA PRO A 839 -24.39 24.30 51.11
C PRO A 839 -25.14 23.05 50.64
N ALA A 840 -26.43 23.17 50.31
CA ALA A 840 -27.19 22.08 49.70
C ALA A 840 -26.75 21.77 48.26
N ALA A 841 -26.35 22.79 47.50
CA ALA A 841 -25.86 22.64 46.13
C ALA A 841 -24.43 22.11 46.09
N SER A 842 -23.54 22.57 46.98
CA SER A 842 -22.19 22.01 47.07
C SER A 842 -22.20 20.54 47.52
N ALA A 843 -23.06 20.15 48.47
CA ALA A 843 -23.24 18.75 48.86
C ALA A 843 -23.74 17.87 47.71
N GLN A 844 -24.69 18.36 46.89
CA GLN A 844 -25.15 17.67 45.69
C GLN A 844 -24.05 17.55 44.63
N LEU A 845 -23.29 18.62 44.40
CA LEU A 845 -22.15 18.59 43.48
C LEU A 845 -21.11 17.56 43.95
N ALA A 846 -20.76 17.55 45.24
CA ALA A 846 -19.85 16.58 45.84
C ALA A 846 -20.27 15.11 45.56
N ALA A 847 -21.56 14.82 45.63
CA ALA A 847 -22.10 13.50 45.31
C ALA A 847 -21.95 13.15 43.82
N THR A 848 -22.17 14.11 42.91
CA THR A 848 -21.94 13.89 41.47
C THR A 848 -20.46 13.71 41.14
N VAL A 849 -19.57 14.53 41.72
CA VAL A 849 -18.12 14.43 41.55
C VAL A 849 -17.61 13.04 41.98
N ARG A 850 -17.95 12.56 43.18
CA ARG A 850 -17.55 11.22 43.64
C ARG A 850 -18.04 10.09 42.72
N ARG A 851 -19.27 10.20 42.18
CA ARG A 851 -19.85 9.20 41.27
C ARG A 851 -19.17 9.17 39.90
N VAL A 852 -18.63 10.30 39.47
CA VAL A 852 -18.03 10.50 38.14
C VAL A 852 -16.52 10.22 38.14
N LEU A 853 -15.80 10.51 39.22
CA LEU A 853 -14.35 10.32 39.28
C LEU A 853 -13.91 8.85 39.26
N GLY A 854 -14.61 7.93 39.93
CA GLY A 854 -14.24 6.50 39.97
C GLY A 854 -14.15 5.83 38.58
N PRO A 855 -15.16 6.00 37.70
CA PRO A 855 -15.09 5.54 36.30
C PRO A 855 -13.94 6.17 35.49
N VAL A 856 -13.51 7.39 35.80
CA VAL A 856 -12.37 8.03 35.12
C VAL A 856 -11.05 7.46 35.64
N ALA A 857 -10.89 7.31 36.95
CA ALA A 857 -9.69 6.72 37.54
C ALA A 857 -9.45 5.30 37.01
N THR A 858 -10.50 4.47 36.94
CA THR A 858 -10.40 3.12 36.34
C THR A 858 -10.01 3.14 34.85
N ALA A 859 -10.52 4.09 34.06
CA ALA A 859 -10.10 4.27 32.67
C ALA A 859 -8.66 4.78 32.54
N CYS A 860 -8.21 5.69 33.41
CA CYS A 860 -6.83 6.20 33.45
C CYS A 860 -5.83 5.12 33.85
N ILE A 861 -6.16 4.30 34.86
CA ILE A 861 -5.35 3.14 35.28
C ILE A 861 -5.24 2.12 34.13
N ALA A 862 -6.32 1.86 33.41
CA ALA A 862 -6.30 0.95 32.25
C ALA A 862 -5.42 1.48 31.10
N ALA A 863 -5.35 2.80 30.91
CA ALA A 863 -4.52 3.45 29.89
C ALA A 863 -3.05 3.66 30.29
N ALA A 864 -2.67 3.35 31.54
CA ALA A 864 -1.30 3.53 32.03
C ALA A 864 -0.35 2.46 31.47
N PRO A 865 0.92 2.80 31.17
CA PRO A 865 1.89 1.85 30.64
C PRO A 865 2.28 0.81 31.70
N GLN A 866 1.72 -0.40 31.58
CA GLN A 866 2.15 -1.56 32.36
C GLN A 866 3.57 -1.96 31.91
N LEU A 867 4.58 -1.62 32.73
CA LEU A 867 5.93 -2.15 32.57
C LEU A 867 5.89 -3.67 32.77
N ALA A 868 6.26 -4.41 31.73
CA ALA A 868 6.32 -5.88 31.76
C ALA A 868 7.54 -6.36 32.56
N VAL A 869 7.49 -6.16 33.88
CA VAL A 869 8.49 -6.69 34.82
C VAL A 869 8.14 -8.15 35.11
N VAL A 870 8.96 -9.07 34.59
CA VAL A 870 8.96 -10.47 35.03
C VAL A 870 9.64 -10.55 36.40
N THR A 871 8.92 -10.15 37.45
CA THR A 871 9.22 -10.53 38.82
C THR A 871 8.21 -11.58 39.26
N SER A 872 8.67 -12.83 39.34
CA SER A 872 7.92 -13.94 39.95
C SER A 872 7.91 -13.81 41.47
N GLU A 873 7.39 -12.70 41.98
CA GLU A 873 7.02 -12.47 43.37
C GLU A 873 5.74 -11.63 43.34
N ALA A 874 4.61 -12.27 43.65
CA ALA A 874 3.34 -11.57 43.77
C ALA A 874 3.33 -10.79 45.09
N PRO A 875 3.20 -9.46 45.09
CA PRO A 875 2.98 -8.71 46.32
C PRO A 875 1.53 -8.92 46.74
N THR A 876 1.29 -9.91 47.60
CA THR A 876 -0.01 -10.10 48.28
C THR A 876 -0.21 -9.05 49.38
N GLU A 877 -0.23 -7.78 49.01
CA GLU A 877 -0.73 -6.69 49.84
C GLU A 877 -1.68 -5.81 49.01
N SER A 878 -2.98 -6.08 49.15
CA SER A 878 -4.05 -5.33 48.49
C SER A 878 -4.33 -4.01 49.23
N PRO A 879 -4.07 -2.84 48.62
CA PRO A 879 -4.44 -1.56 49.23
C PRO A 879 -5.93 -1.27 48.98
N GLY A 880 -6.74 -1.41 50.03
CA GLY A 880 -8.00 -0.66 50.20
C GLY A 880 -9.16 -0.95 49.24
N ASN A 881 -10.22 -1.56 49.77
CA ASN A 881 -11.54 -1.65 49.12
C ASN A 881 -12.02 -0.32 48.53
N THR A 882 -11.96 -0.17 47.20
CA THR A 882 -12.85 0.73 46.46
C THR A 882 -13.55 -0.05 45.35
N ASN A 883 -14.84 -0.34 45.55
CA ASN A 883 -15.73 -0.86 44.51
C ASN A 883 -16.02 0.24 43.48
N SER A 884 -15.02 0.64 42.72
CA SER A 884 -15.14 1.60 41.63
C SER A 884 -15.78 0.91 40.41
N ALA A 885 -16.99 1.34 40.05
CA ALA A 885 -17.67 0.79 38.89
C ALA A 885 -16.94 1.22 37.60
N PRO A 886 -16.66 0.30 36.66
CA PRO A 886 -15.88 0.57 35.43
C PRO A 886 -16.68 1.32 34.34
N SER A 887 -17.70 2.08 34.74
CA SER A 887 -18.67 2.72 33.85
C SER A 887 -19.35 3.88 34.55
N PHE A 888 -19.71 4.94 33.82
CA PHE A 888 -20.51 6.01 34.42
C PHE A 888 -21.86 5.46 34.87
N SER A 889 -22.18 5.64 36.15
CA SER A 889 -23.52 5.40 36.70
C SER A 889 -24.40 6.66 36.65
N ASP A 890 -23.77 7.85 36.61
CA ASP A 890 -24.46 9.14 36.61
C ASP A 890 -25.24 9.41 35.30
N PRO A 891 -26.51 9.86 35.38
CA PRO A 891 -27.30 10.13 34.18
C PRO A 891 -26.79 11.33 33.36
N VAL A 892 -26.17 12.33 33.98
CA VAL A 892 -25.62 13.49 33.27
C VAL A 892 -24.37 13.08 32.50
N ALA A 893 -23.46 12.33 33.13
CA ALA A 893 -22.28 11.79 32.46
C ALA A 893 -22.64 10.87 31.28
N LYS A 894 -23.61 9.95 31.46
CA LYS A 894 -24.13 9.10 30.35
C LYS A 894 -24.70 9.93 29.19
N LEU A 895 -25.45 10.98 29.49
CA LEU A 895 -26.02 11.87 28.48
C LEU A 895 -24.93 12.62 27.70
N ILE A 896 -23.92 13.14 28.41
CA ILE A 896 -22.79 13.85 27.80
C ILE A 896 -21.94 12.90 26.95
N LEU A 897 -21.63 11.69 27.43
CA LEU A 897 -20.91 10.67 26.65
C LEU A 897 -21.67 10.31 25.35
N SER A 898 -22.99 10.12 25.43
CA SER A 898 -23.84 9.87 24.25
C SER A 898 -23.83 11.03 23.25
N ARG A 899 -23.85 12.27 23.74
CA ARG A 899 -23.75 13.48 22.90
C ARG A 899 -22.35 13.64 22.29
N LEU A 900 -21.28 13.36 23.03
CA LEU A 900 -19.90 13.36 22.55
C LEU A 900 -19.73 12.32 21.43
N ARG A 901 -20.22 11.09 21.64
CA ARG A 901 -20.24 10.03 20.64
C ARG A 901 -20.96 10.43 19.36
N SER A 902 -22.14 11.05 19.47
CA SER A 902 -22.87 11.58 18.31
C SER A 902 -22.09 12.68 17.57
N HIS A 903 -21.42 13.58 18.30
CA HIS A 903 -20.60 14.63 17.71
C HIS A 903 -19.37 14.08 16.97
N VAL A 904 -18.60 13.19 17.62
CA VAL A 904 -17.41 12.53 17.04
C VAL A 904 -17.80 11.69 15.83
N LEU A 905 -18.89 10.91 15.91
CA LEU A 905 -19.43 10.15 14.78
C LEU A 905 -19.80 11.07 13.60
N SER A 906 -20.46 12.19 13.85
CA SER A 906 -20.81 13.16 12.80
C SER A 906 -19.59 13.78 12.13
N ARG A 907 -18.46 13.87 12.82
CA ARG A 907 -17.18 14.33 12.27
C ARG A 907 -16.52 13.23 11.43
N LEU A 908 -16.38 12.02 11.98
CA LEU A 908 -15.73 10.87 11.32
C LEU A 908 -16.51 10.33 10.11
N SER A 909 -17.83 10.50 10.08
CA SER A 909 -18.69 10.03 8.97
C SER A 909 -18.87 11.05 7.83
N ALA A 910 -18.27 12.24 7.92
CA ALA A 910 -18.28 13.23 6.84
C ALA A 910 -17.49 12.71 5.63
N ALA A 911 -18.17 12.52 4.49
CA ALA A 911 -17.59 11.85 3.32
C ALA A 911 -16.88 12.83 2.36
N SER A 912 -17.34 14.07 2.28
CA SER A 912 -16.76 15.11 1.42
C SER A 912 -15.88 16.10 2.19
N ALA A 913 -14.90 16.69 1.52
CA ALA A 913 -14.08 17.78 2.09
C ALA A 913 -14.95 18.97 2.54
N SER A 914 -16.00 19.31 1.77
CA SER A 914 -16.99 20.33 2.14
C SER A 914 -17.76 20.01 3.43
N GLU A 915 -18.13 18.75 3.65
CA GLU A 915 -18.78 18.33 4.90
C GLU A 915 -17.80 18.33 6.07
N ARG A 916 -16.55 17.87 5.89
CA ARG A 916 -15.51 17.94 6.92
C ARG A 916 -15.30 19.40 7.38
N VAL A 917 -15.13 20.33 6.44
CA VAL A 917 -15.03 21.78 6.74
C VAL A 917 -16.27 22.29 7.47
N ARG A 918 -17.49 22.02 6.96
CA ARG A 918 -18.74 22.46 7.61
C ARG A 918 -18.88 21.90 9.03
N ALA A 919 -18.50 20.64 9.24
CA ALA A 919 -18.52 19.99 10.54
C ALA A 919 -17.48 20.60 11.50
N THR A 920 -16.31 21.04 11.00
CA THR A 920 -15.33 21.81 11.81
C THR A 920 -15.91 23.18 12.20
N THR A 921 -16.39 23.96 11.23
CA THR A 921 -16.90 25.33 11.47
C THR A 921 -18.10 25.34 12.43
N THR A 922 -18.96 24.33 12.39
CA THR A 922 -20.12 24.21 13.29
C THR A 922 -19.81 23.48 14.60
N ALA A 923 -18.58 22.98 14.81
CA ALA A 923 -18.24 22.16 15.97
C ALA A 923 -18.46 22.89 17.31
N SER A 924 -18.05 24.16 17.41
CA SER A 924 -18.21 24.98 18.62
C SER A 924 -19.69 25.15 19.00
N GLN A 925 -20.56 25.42 18.03
CA GLN A 925 -22.00 25.55 18.24
C GLN A 925 -22.66 24.22 18.64
N ASN A 926 -22.26 23.11 17.99
CA ASN A 926 -22.78 21.78 18.29
C ASN A 926 -22.34 21.29 19.67
N LEU A 927 -21.08 21.53 20.07
CA LEU A 927 -20.57 21.21 21.41
C LEU A 927 -21.18 22.10 22.50
N ALA A 928 -21.37 23.40 22.23
CA ALA A 928 -22.12 24.26 23.13
C ALA A 928 -23.59 23.79 23.32
N GLY A 929 -24.25 23.36 22.24
CA GLY A 929 -25.57 22.72 22.29
C GLY A 929 -25.58 21.38 23.05
N ALA A 930 -24.47 20.64 23.01
CA ALA A 930 -24.30 19.39 23.76
C ALA A 930 -24.05 19.61 25.27
N GLY A 931 -23.65 20.81 25.70
CA GLY A 931 -23.26 21.13 27.07
C GLY A 931 -21.76 21.01 27.35
N MET A 932 -20.92 21.10 26.30
CA MET A 932 -19.45 21.03 26.34
C MET A 932 -18.77 22.23 25.63
N PRO A 933 -19.18 23.50 25.85
CA PRO A 933 -18.61 24.63 25.13
C PRO A 933 -17.12 24.89 25.40
N GLU A 934 -16.54 24.36 26.48
CA GLU A 934 -15.13 24.52 26.85
C GLU A 934 -14.19 23.63 26.03
N PHE A 935 -14.63 22.43 25.65
CA PHE A 935 -13.75 21.33 25.21
C PHE A 935 -13.54 21.26 23.70
N VAL A 936 -13.85 22.33 22.95
CA VAL A 936 -13.78 22.35 21.47
C VAL A 936 -12.40 21.92 20.95
N ASN A 937 -11.32 22.40 21.57
CA ASN A 937 -9.95 22.07 21.16
C ASN A 937 -9.58 20.62 21.50
N GLU A 938 -9.97 20.13 22.69
CA GLU A 938 -9.63 18.78 23.16
C GLU A 938 -10.42 17.69 22.44
N VAL A 939 -11.71 17.96 22.15
CA VAL A 939 -12.52 17.09 21.28
C VAL A 939 -12.02 17.17 19.82
N GLY A 940 -11.49 18.32 19.38
CA GLY A 940 -10.81 18.47 18.09
C GLY A 940 -9.64 17.50 17.94
N LYS A 941 -8.67 17.55 18.86
CA LYS A 941 -7.52 16.63 18.91
C LYS A 941 -7.95 15.16 18.94
N LEU A 942 -8.95 14.82 19.76
CA LEU A 942 -9.49 13.46 19.86
C LEU A 942 -10.08 12.98 18.52
N VAL A 943 -10.78 13.85 17.79
CA VAL A 943 -11.29 13.53 16.45
C VAL A 943 -10.15 13.37 15.44
N GLU A 944 -9.14 14.23 15.48
CA GLU A 944 -7.98 14.18 14.57
C GLU A 944 -7.14 12.90 14.77
N GLU A 945 -6.92 12.46 16.01
CA GLU A 945 -6.25 11.18 16.29
C GLU A 945 -7.08 9.98 15.82
N LEU A 946 -8.41 9.99 16.01
CA LEU A 946 -9.29 8.94 15.48
C LEU A 946 -9.37 8.94 13.95
N GLU A 947 -9.30 10.11 13.31
CA GLU A 947 -9.27 10.22 11.84
C GLU A 947 -7.97 9.64 11.28
N LYS A 948 -6.81 9.89 11.92
CA LYS A 948 -5.53 9.25 11.56
C LYS A 948 -5.55 7.73 11.69
N ILE A 949 -6.02 7.19 12.82
CA ILE A 949 -6.13 5.73 13.04
C ILE A 949 -7.02 5.11 11.95
N ARG A 950 -8.16 5.74 11.67
CA ARG A 950 -9.08 5.32 10.60
C ARG A 950 -8.44 5.35 9.22
N GLU A 951 -7.71 6.40 8.87
CA GLU A 951 -7.06 6.52 7.56
C GLU A 951 -5.99 5.44 7.38
N VAL A 952 -5.15 5.19 8.39
CA VAL A 952 -4.09 4.16 8.34
C VAL A 952 -4.67 2.74 8.29
N ASP A 953 -5.58 2.40 9.20
CA ASP A 953 -6.22 1.07 9.23
C ASP A 953 -7.04 0.79 7.96
N TRP A 954 -7.71 1.80 7.38
CA TRP A 954 -8.41 1.65 6.12
C TRP A 954 -7.46 1.48 4.91
N LEU A 955 -6.32 2.17 4.89
CA LEU A 955 -5.29 2.01 3.85
C LEU A 955 -4.64 0.62 3.89
N CYS A 956 -4.37 0.08 5.09
CA CYS A 956 -3.72 -1.21 5.26
C CYS A 956 -4.68 -2.40 5.15
N HIS A 957 -5.88 -2.29 5.74
CA HIS A 957 -6.82 -3.41 5.94
C HIS A 957 -8.18 -3.22 5.25
N GLY A 958 -8.38 -2.17 4.46
CA GLY A 958 -9.63 -1.89 3.74
C GLY A 958 -10.21 -3.08 2.97
N THR A 959 -9.36 -3.88 2.31
CA THR A 959 -9.83 -5.07 1.56
C THR A 959 -10.40 -6.17 2.46
N VAL A 960 -10.00 -6.23 3.75
CA VAL A 960 -10.62 -7.13 4.73
C VAL A 960 -12.04 -6.67 5.02
N TYR A 961 -12.26 -5.38 5.25
CA TYR A 961 -13.59 -4.82 5.48
C TYR A 961 -14.52 -4.90 4.26
N GLU A 962 -13.97 -4.75 3.05
CA GLU A 962 -14.71 -4.95 1.80
C GLU A 962 -15.12 -6.42 1.62
N GLY A 963 -14.22 -7.38 1.89
CA GLY A 963 -14.59 -8.81 1.90
C GLY A 963 -15.69 -9.13 2.93
N LEU A 964 -15.59 -8.59 4.15
CA LEU A 964 -16.64 -8.71 5.17
C LEU A 964 -17.94 -7.98 4.81
N TYR A 965 -17.88 -7.00 3.91
CA TYR A 965 -19.06 -6.33 3.37
C TYR A 965 -19.80 -7.25 2.39
N GLU A 966 -19.08 -7.84 1.45
CA GLU A 966 -19.61 -8.79 0.45
C GLU A 966 -20.17 -10.06 1.12
N GLU A 967 -19.43 -10.68 2.06
CA GLU A 967 -19.92 -11.83 2.85
C GLU A 967 -21.27 -11.54 3.53
N GLY A 968 -21.45 -10.33 4.07
CA GLY A 968 -22.69 -9.92 4.74
C GLY A 968 -23.78 -9.43 3.79
N VAL A 969 -23.56 -9.41 2.47
CA VAL A 969 -24.59 -9.20 1.43
C VAL A 969 -25.05 -10.54 0.86
N ALA A 970 -24.21 -11.58 0.93
CA ALA A 970 -24.54 -12.94 0.53
C ALA A 970 -25.32 -13.74 1.60
N GLN A 971 -25.60 -13.13 2.76
CA GLN A 971 -26.43 -13.66 3.87
C GLN A 971 -27.69 -12.83 4.06
#